data_AF-A0A0M3INI1-F1
#
_entry.id   AF-A0A0M3INI1-F1
#
_cell.length_a   1.000
_cell.length_b   1.000
_cell.length_c   1.000
_cell.angle_alpha   90.00
_cell.angle_beta   90.00
_cell.angle_gamma   90.00
#
_symmetry.space_group_name_H-M   'P 1'
#
loop_
_entity.id
_entity.type
_entity.pdbx_description
1 polymer ?
#
loop_
_entity_poly.entity_id
_entity_poly.type
_entity_poly.pdbx_seq_one_letter_code
_entity_poly.pdbx_strand_id
1 'polypeptide(L)'
;FQVVCRELGFSPLNVYHWLTPRWEYNPLVRILKTYVEPRECMGAEPSLDRCPLRMNGNISMWQCIDSEHFNFIHCAPSKILNSNYLGNWGGIVFSQDSLEYQQNLEQDVEPWKYTLLFVEFKKLREDHSCKGKHTLELSILRHVEIVGGGLSHNDTIDVGALLLVHRFPVLDSINITNSSMDALQVIGPRDKMILTRLNITHNRGRALTIWVANLQGSGAGAVSTHGKLTIPYNIRGMLNMCSPQKQFSVKSRILLYHKYDSYPIDCVKSFIAPGRNLAFRFLLVNLYNGSRVDLGRADCLSIYADNTFIEILHRFTPSSKDFSISIQSNSQIAIHMRASAADGYYGFIAEIVTLPSAQQNNPVEELFVHQSRLEGNDRGAIAYRSTGEMGPNVIIDDCSIDYNGYHIYGNISTSSQAVELHLHNTMRAQIRSTLITHNIGGLLITSETSSTVARLAIIIRDSALTRNSNSTTLALLGNNYQRASLLNNLISQNYALYYDTVIMRGISTNFTNNLFLNNTGLHTIDIQGYTSLSTESHNFFNNWFYDNIALGHGHQYLEDYGFQPNNLNDEFARRPKRQVLDQRGVSFDWWTHIGAETQRYRSTVFAVIDARENYWGYPGTIGVASGKIRDGADYGYLIRVEYQPVLESNTSLIDGDCPAGWFAAGFDEFKSCFLFIGASATYSSAVKFCEEIDAFVPFLRADDARRKELAKKVETIAKMPTVDGDRYSSFPVRSD
;
A
#
# COMPACT_ATOMS: atom_id res chain seq x y z
N PHE A 1 -8.37 23.61 2.35
CA PHE A 1 -7.54 23.33 3.54
C PHE A 1 -6.21 24.08 3.57
N GLN A 2 -5.45 24.14 2.47
CA GLN A 2 -4.18 24.89 2.40
C GLN A 2 -4.32 26.36 2.85
N VAL A 3 -5.41 27.03 2.47
CA VAL A 3 -5.73 28.40 2.88
C VAL A 3 -5.88 28.53 4.40
N VAL A 4 -6.51 27.56 5.08
CA VAL A 4 -6.67 27.58 6.54
C VAL A 4 -5.31 27.53 7.23
N CYS A 5 -4.42 26.63 6.79
CA CYS A 5 -3.08 26.58 7.36
C CYS A 5 -2.29 27.86 7.13
N ARG A 6 -2.45 28.48 5.95
CA ARG A 6 -1.81 29.76 5.63
C ARG A 6 -2.34 30.90 6.50
N GLU A 7 -3.65 30.98 6.69
CA GLU A 7 -4.31 31.97 7.56
C GLU A 7 -3.82 31.84 9.00
N LEU A 8 -3.54 30.62 9.46
CA LEU A 8 -2.95 30.32 10.77
C LEU A 8 -1.42 30.55 10.83
N GLY A 9 -0.79 31.02 9.76
CA GLY A 9 0.66 31.28 9.70
C GLY A 9 1.54 30.06 9.44
N PHE A 10 0.96 28.91 9.11
CA PHE A 10 1.69 27.69 8.75
C PHE A 10 1.97 27.58 7.25
N SER A 11 2.94 26.74 6.90
CA SER A 11 3.24 26.41 5.50
C SER A 11 2.07 25.63 4.86
N PRO A 12 1.57 26.03 3.68
CA PRO A 12 0.48 25.34 2.98
C PRO A 12 0.92 24.05 2.27
N LEU A 13 2.22 23.71 2.30
CA LEU A 13 2.78 22.58 1.56
C LEU A 13 2.46 21.21 2.17
N ASN A 14 2.32 21.12 3.49
CA ASN A 14 2.07 19.85 4.16
C ASN A 14 0.83 19.95 5.04
N VAL A 15 -0.31 19.72 4.40
CA VAL A 15 -1.64 19.86 4.99
C VAL A 15 -2.37 18.55 4.87
N TYR A 16 -2.94 18.12 5.99
CA TYR A 16 -3.78 16.94 6.05
C TYR A 16 -5.16 17.33 6.54
N HIS A 17 -6.15 16.59 6.06
CA HIS A 17 -7.52 16.80 6.48
C HIS A 17 -8.27 15.47 6.59
N TRP A 18 -9.24 15.43 7.49
CA TRP A 18 -10.14 14.28 7.68
C TRP A 18 -11.53 14.79 8.00
N LEU A 19 -12.53 14.06 7.51
CA LEU A 19 -13.92 14.20 7.91
C LEU A 19 -14.31 12.94 8.67
N THR A 20 -14.27 13.00 10.00
CA THR A 20 -14.53 11.86 10.88
C THR A 20 -15.31 12.33 12.10
N PRO A 21 -16.10 11.46 12.75
CA PRO A 21 -16.69 11.82 14.02
C PRO A 21 -15.59 12.06 15.06
N ARG A 22 -15.95 12.84 16.08
CA ARG A 22 -15.20 12.94 17.32
C ARG A 22 -15.61 11.78 18.22
N TRP A 23 -14.67 10.96 18.66
CA TRP A 23 -14.96 9.87 19.60
C TRP A 23 -15.35 10.41 20.98
N GLU A 24 -14.72 11.51 21.38
CA GLU A 24 -15.19 12.49 22.34
C GLU A 24 -16.49 13.24 21.95
N TYR A 25 -17.39 12.82 21.07
CA TYR A 25 -18.64 13.57 20.87
C TYR A 25 -19.84 12.64 20.93
N ASN A 26 -20.62 12.79 22.01
CA ASN A 26 -21.88 12.08 22.17
C ASN A 26 -23.07 12.97 21.75
N PRO A 27 -23.67 12.72 20.57
CA PRO A 27 -24.79 13.51 20.07
C PRO A 27 -26.05 13.40 20.95
N LEU A 28 -26.14 12.38 21.82
CA LEU A 28 -27.23 12.23 22.79
C LEU A 28 -27.12 13.20 23.97
N VAL A 29 -25.91 13.70 24.26
CA VAL A 29 -25.63 14.63 25.36
C VAL A 29 -25.60 16.07 24.87
N ARG A 30 -25.04 16.33 23.68
CA ARG A 30 -24.92 17.67 23.11
C ARG A 30 -25.07 17.60 21.60
N ILE A 31 -26.05 18.30 21.05
CA ILE A 31 -26.23 18.47 19.61
C ILE A 31 -25.51 19.74 19.16
N LEU A 32 -24.50 19.59 18.32
CA LEU A 32 -23.84 20.64 17.58
C LEU A 32 -24.46 20.74 16.18
N LYS A 33 -25.01 21.92 15.87
CA LYS A 33 -25.46 22.25 14.52
C LYS A 33 -24.39 23.07 13.82
N THR A 34 -23.98 22.64 12.64
CA THR A 34 -23.01 23.37 11.82
C THR A 34 -23.72 24.05 10.66
N TYR A 35 -23.51 25.36 10.54
CA TYR A 35 -23.81 26.09 9.32
C TYR A 35 -22.60 26.01 8.40
N VAL A 36 -22.80 25.56 7.16
CA VAL A 36 -21.73 25.40 6.18
C VAL A 36 -21.83 26.53 5.17
N GLU A 37 -20.80 27.37 5.10
CA GLU A 37 -20.59 28.25 3.94
C GLU A 37 -19.69 27.51 2.95
N PRO A 38 -20.21 26.97 1.83
CA PRO A 38 -19.39 26.23 0.90
C PRO A 38 -18.48 27.19 0.15
N ARG A 39 -17.17 27.16 0.45
CA ARG A 39 -16.12 27.97 -0.18
C ARG A 39 -15.35 27.11 -1.18
N GLU A 40 -15.04 27.66 -2.35
CA GLU A 40 -14.16 27.05 -3.36
C GLU A 40 -12.82 27.78 -3.34
N CYS A 41 -11.74 27.12 -2.91
CA CYS A 41 -10.41 27.73 -2.82
C CYS A 41 -9.45 27.06 -3.80
N MET A 42 -8.57 27.84 -4.42
CA MET A 42 -7.42 27.36 -5.19
C MET A 42 -6.25 26.93 -4.29
N GLY A 43 -6.24 27.30 -3.00
CA GLY A 43 -5.14 27.05 -2.08
C GLY A 43 -4.08 28.16 -2.04
N ALA A 44 -4.18 29.12 -2.97
CA ALA A 44 -3.30 30.27 -3.10
C ALA A 44 -3.84 31.54 -2.39
N GLU A 45 -5.09 31.52 -1.95
CA GLU A 45 -5.73 32.62 -1.24
C GLU A 45 -5.05 32.87 0.12
N PRO A 46 -5.03 34.13 0.61
CA PRO A 46 -4.42 34.47 1.89
C PRO A 46 -5.25 34.01 3.11
N SER A 47 -6.57 33.93 2.97
CA SER A 47 -7.51 33.62 4.04
C SER A 47 -8.82 33.04 3.48
N LEU A 48 -9.55 32.28 4.29
CA LEU A 48 -10.71 31.50 3.84
C LEU A 48 -11.87 32.38 3.33
N ASP A 49 -12.03 33.58 3.88
CA ASP A 49 -13.02 34.58 3.48
C ASP A 49 -12.81 35.11 2.07
N ARG A 50 -11.58 35.04 1.55
CA ARG A 50 -11.20 35.43 0.18
C ARG A 50 -11.51 34.36 -0.86
N CYS A 51 -11.83 33.15 -0.44
CA CYS A 51 -12.28 32.12 -1.36
C CYS A 51 -13.70 32.43 -1.85
N PRO A 52 -13.97 32.29 -3.17
CA PRO A 52 -15.31 32.44 -3.70
C PRO A 52 -16.30 31.48 -3.04
N LEU A 53 -17.53 31.95 -2.85
CA LEU A 53 -18.64 31.11 -2.41
C LEU A 53 -19.09 30.21 -3.56
N ARG A 54 -19.33 28.94 -3.26
CA ARG A 54 -19.88 27.96 -4.19
C ARG A 54 -21.35 28.29 -4.46
N MET A 55 -21.63 28.87 -5.63
CA MET A 55 -22.99 29.24 -6.01
C MET A 55 -23.79 28.12 -6.70
N ASN A 56 -23.15 26.96 -6.96
CA ASN A 56 -23.73 25.86 -7.74
C ASN A 56 -24.48 24.80 -6.91
N GLY A 57 -25.07 25.18 -5.77
CA GLY A 57 -25.69 24.25 -4.81
C GLY A 57 -27.19 24.45 -4.62
N ASN A 58 -27.88 23.38 -4.23
CA ASN A 58 -29.25 23.42 -3.72
C ASN A 58 -29.31 24.31 -2.44
N ILE A 59 -30.43 25.01 -2.19
CA ILE A 59 -30.63 25.87 -1.01
C ILE A 59 -30.46 25.08 0.30
N SER A 60 -30.66 23.76 0.26
CA SER A 60 -30.40 22.83 1.37
C SER A 60 -28.94 22.81 1.86
N MET A 61 -27.97 23.19 1.01
CA MET A 61 -26.55 23.27 1.40
C MET A 61 -26.24 24.46 2.32
N TRP A 62 -27.16 25.42 2.39
CA TRP A 62 -27.09 26.61 3.24
C TRP A 62 -27.96 26.46 4.51
N GLN A 63 -28.27 25.22 4.91
CA GLN A 63 -29.03 24.92 6.13
C GLN A 63 -28.11 24.41 7.24
N CYS A 64 -28.47 24.70 8.49
CA CYS A 64 -27.81 24.11 9.64
C CYS A 64 -28.08 22.60 9.67
N ILE A 65 -27.04 21.79 9.55
CA ILE A 65 -27.10 20.33 9.65
C ILE A 65 -26.62 19.89 11.04
N ASP A 66 -27.23 18.83 11.56
CA ASP A 66 -26.72 18.14 12.74
C ASP A 66 -25.40 17.46 12.34
N SER A 67 -24.31 17.85 13.00
CA SER A 67 -22.98 17.36 12.64
C SER A 67 -22.58 16.24 13.60
N GLU A 68 -22.52 15.02 13.07
CA GLU A 68 -21.84 13.89 13.71
C GLU A 68 -20.36 13.82 13.27
N HIS A 69 -20.01 14.44 12.14
CA HIS A 69 -18.67 14.39 11.54
C HIS A 69 -18.02 15.77 11.51
N PHE A 70 -16.78 15.85 11.96
CA PHE A 70 -16.02 17.08 12.10
C PHE A 70 -14.88 17.15 11.08
N ASN A 71 -14.58 18.36 10.61
CA ASN A 71 -13.40 18.62 9.80
C ASN A 71 -12.18 18.78 10.72
N PHE A 72 -11.23 17.87 10.60
CA PHE A 72 -9.92 17.98 11.24
C PHE A 72 -8.92 18.48 10.21
N ILE A 73 -8.14 19.50 10.59
CA ILE A 73 -7.10 20.07 9.73
C ILE A 73 -5.80 20.04 10.54
N HIS A 74 -4.80 19.37 9.99
CA HIS A 74 -3.45 19.34 10.56
C HIS A 74 -2.51 20.11 9.63
N CYS A 75 -1.90 21.17 10.18
CA CYS A 75 -0.91 21.99 9.51
C CYS A 75 0.47 21.58 10.04
N ALA A 76 1.22 20.82 9.25
CA ALA A 76 2.52 20.34 9.69
C ALA A 76 3.55 21.48 9.71
N PRO A 77 4.53 21.44 10.62
CA PRO A 77 5.55 22.48 10.72
C PRO A 77 6.40 22.54 9.44
N SER A 78 6.81 23.75 9.05
CA SER A 78 7.77 23.92 7.95
C SER A 78 9.17 23.53 8.43
N LYS A 79 9.63 22.31 8.09
CA LYS A 79 11.06 21.97 8.22
C LYS A 79 11.85 22.75 7.18
N ILE A 80 12.72 23.67 7.64
CA ILE A 80 13.73 24.34 6.82
C ILE A 80 14.96 23.42 6.81
N LEU A 81 15.43 23.06 5.61
CA LEU A 81 16.52 22.10 5.39
C LEU A 81 17.83 22.51 6.11
N ASN A 82 18.30 23.75 5.87
CA ASN A 82 19.45 24.39 6.51
C ASN A 82 19.49 25.87 6.08
N SER A 83 20.23 26.72 6.80
CA SER A 83 20.62 28.08 6.39
C SER A 83 21.20 28.20 4.97
N ASN A 84 21.83 27.12 4.46
CA ASN A 84 22.43 27.06 3.13
C ASN A 84 21.47 26.59 2.01
N TYR A 85 20.32 25.98 2.35
CA TYR A 85 19.35 25.45 1.38
C TYR A 85 18.04 26.22 1.52
N LEU A 86 17.93 27.30 0.75
CA LEU A 86 16.74 28.15 0.67
C LEU A 86 15.68 27.50 -0.22
N GLY A 87 15.04 26.45 0.30
CA GLY A 87 13.79 25.90 -0.24
C GLY A 87 13.90 24.63 -1.07
N ASN A 88 12.73 24.14 -1.46
CA ASN A 88 12.57 22.94 -2.30
C ASN A 88 12.50 23.34 -3.80
N TRP A 89 12.83 22.40 -4.69
CA TRP A 89 12.86 22.61 -6.15
C TRP A 89 12.09 21.51 -6.90
N GLY A 90 11.93 21.66 -8.22
CA GLY A 90 11.04 20.83 -9.05
C GLY A 90 11.30 19.32 -9.08
N GLY A 91 12.52 18.87 -8.78
CA GLY A 91 12.92 17.46 -8.92
C GLY A 91 13.38 17.09 -10.35
N ILE A 92 13.67 15.80 -10.54
CA ILE A 92 14.17 15.21 -11.80
C ILE A 92 13.07 14.37 -12.42
N VAL A 93 12.81 14.56 -13.72
CA VAL A 93 11.79 13.80 -14.45
C VAL A 93 12.42 13.07 -15.64
N PHE A 94 12.25 11.75 -15.69
CA PHE A 94 12.52 10.95 -16.89
C PHE A 94 11.19 10.56 -17.53
N SER A 95 10.95 11.02 -18.75
CA SER A 95 9.72 10.71 -19.48
C SER A 95 9.97 10.56 -20.97
N GLN A 96 8.98 10.02 -21.68
CA GLN A 96 8.92 10.09 -23.14
C GLN A 96 8.37 11.46 -23.56
N ASP A 97 8.84 11.95 -24.70
CA ASP A 97 8.40 13.19 -25.33
C ASP A 97 7.02 13.04 -25.99
N SER A 98 6.67 11.84 -26.43
CA SER A 98 5.43 11.51 -27.14
C SER A 98 4.29 11.05 -26.20
N LEU A 99 3.05 11.43 -26.55
CA LEU A 99 1.80 10.91 -25.95
C LEU A 99 1.42 9.52 -26.49
N GLU A 100 1.85 9.20 -27.70
CA GLU A 100 1.76 7.82 -28.17
C GLU A 100 2.64 6.99 -27.27
N TYR A 101 2.04 5.98 -26.64
CA TYR A 101 2.74 4.93 -25.93
C TYR A 101 3.50 4.12 -26.99
N GLN A 102 4.65 4.66 -27.41
CA GLN A 102 5.42 4.13 -28.52
C GLN A 102 5.92 2.75 -28.13
N GLN A 103 5.36 1.71 -28.74
CA GLN A 103 6.17 0.53 -29.03
C GLN A 103 7.18 1.00 -30.06
N ASN A 104 8.45 0.64 -29.90
CA ASN A 104 9.40 0.76 -31.00
C ASN A 104 8.82 -0.09 -32.14
N LEU A 105 8.06 0.53 -33.03
CA LEU A 105 7.84 0.05 -34.37
C LEU A 105 9.19 0.21 -35.06
N GLU A 106 10.13 -0.69 -34.72
CA GLU A 106 11.23 -1.04 -35.60
C GLU A 106 10.58 -1.62 -36.86
N GLN A 107 10.10 -0.77 -37.76
CA GLN A 107 10.01 -1.12 -39.18
C GLN A 107 9.85 0.04 -40.17
N ASP A 108 9.43 1.26 -39.81
CA ASP A 108 9.11 2.27 -40.86
C ASP A 108 9.66 3.69 -40.65
N VAL A 109 10.80 3.86 -39.99
CA VAL A 109 11.48 5.18 -39.99
C VAL A 109 12.84 5.07 -40.68
N GLU A 110 12.84 5.43 -41.96
CA GLU A 110 14.01 5.83 -42.74
C GLU A 110 14.90 6.79 -41.90
N PRO A 111 16.13 6.38 -41.48
CA PRO A 111 16.94 7.10 -40.49
C PRO A 111 17.47 8.48 -40.91
N TRP A 112 17.16 8.96 -42.13
CA TRP A 112 17.87 10.09 -42.73
C TRP A 112 17.11 11.42 -42.73
N LYS A 113 15.87 11.47 -42.24
CA LYS A 113 14.99 12.64 -42.48
C LYS A 113 14.96 13.74 -41.42
N TYR A 114 15.67 13.62 -40.30
CA TYR A 114 15.68 14.64 -39.24
C TYR A 114 17.08 15.16 -38.85
N THR A 115 18.05 15.10 -39.77
CA THR A 115 19.41 15.64 -39.57
C THR A 115 19.58 17.02 -40.21
N LEU A 116 18.65 17.94 -39.96
CA LEU A 116 18.82 19.35 -40.37
C LEU A 116 18.22 20.27 -39.30
N LEU A 117 18.82 20.33 -38.11
CA LEU A 117 18.87 21.53 -37.24
C LEU A 117 19.56 21.25 -35.89
N PHE A 118 20.74 20.62 -35.86
CA PHE A 118 21.63 20.74 -34.71
C PHE A 118 23.09 20.86 -35.18
N VAL A 119 23.61 22.07 -34.96
CA VAL A 119 24.98 22.56 -34.84
C VAL A 119 26.11 21.56 -35.12
N GLU A 120 26.98 21.98 -36.04
CA GLU A 120 28.28 21.39 -36.36
C GLU A 120 29.12 21.04 -35.12
N PHE A 121 29.27 19.74 -34.86
CA PHE A 121 30.49 19.16 -34.29
C PHE A 121 31.00 18.08 -35.25
N LYS A 122 31.52 18.51 -36.41
CA LYS A 122 32.26 17.66 -37.33
C LYS A 122 33.75 17.78 -37.04
N LYS A 123 34.30 16.87 -36.23
CA LYS A 123 35.64 16.28 -36.45
C LYS A 123 35.92 15.18 -35.43
N LEU A 124 36.46 14.07 -35.95
CA LEU A 124 37.05 12.90 -35.27
C LEU A 124 36.10 11.72 -35.00
N ARG A 125 35.83 10.93 -36.03
CA ARG A 125 36.41 9.58 -36.20
C ARG A 125 35.71 8.87 -37.37
N GLU A 126 36.46 8.71 -38.45
CA GLU A 126 36.28 7.59 -39.35
C GLU A 126 36.85 6.37 -38.63
N ASP A 127 35.97 5.49 -38.15
CA ASP A 127 36.32 4.08 -38.02
C ASP A 127 35.12 3.23 -38.43
N HIS A 128 35.38 2.35 -39.38
CA HIS A 128 34.43 1.44 -39.97
C HIS A 128 34.23 0.26 -39.00
N SER A 129 32.98 0.05 -38.55
CA SER A 129 32.39 -1.24 -38.10
C SER A 129 31.56 -1.09 -36.82
N CYS A 130 30.39 -0.47 -36.93
CA CYS A 130 29.30 -0.69 -35.99
C CYS A 130 28.01 -1.03 -36.74
N LYS A 131 27.92 -2.26 -37.27
CA LYS A 131 26.63 -2.97 -37.29
C LYS A 131 26.40 -3.56 -35.89
N GLY A 132 26.38 -2.71 -34.88
CA GLY A 132 25.96 -3.05 -33.54
C GLY A 132 24.47 -2.80 -33.43
N LYS A 133 23.72 -3.77 -32.90
CA LYS A 133 22.41 -3.53 -32.28
C LYS A 133 22.47 -2.17 -31.58
N HIS A 134 21.65 -1.20 -32.00
CA HIS A 134 21.42 0.01 -31.23
C HIS A 134 20.79 -0.44 -29.91
N THR A 135 21.64 -0.74 -28.93
CA THR A 135 21.24 -0.84 -27.54
C THR A 135 20.77 0.56 -27.20
N LEU A 136 19.47 0.71 -26.97
CA LEU A 136 18.90 1.96 -26.46
C LEU A 136 19.71 2.33 -25.21
N GLU A 137 20.47 3.42 -25.29
CA GLU A 137 21.21 3.93 -24.14
C GLU A 137 20.21 4.29 -23.04
N LEU A 138 20.09 3.42 -22.03
CA LEU A 138 19.29 3.70 -20.84
C LEU A 138 20.08 4.68 -19.97
N SER A 139 19.43 5.71 -19.46
CA SER A 139 20.03 6.59 -18.45
C SER A 139 20.39 5.79 -17.19
N ILE A 140 21.48 6.17 -16.52
CA ILE A 140 22.02 5.47 -15.35
C ILE A 140 22.20 6.47 -14.21
N LEU A 141 21.63 6.20 -13.04
CA LEU A 141 21.86 6.94 -11.80
C LEU A 141 22.52 6.00 -10.79
N ARG A 142 23.80 6.25 -10.49
CA ARG A 142 24.56 5.50 -9.49
C ARG A 142 25.27 6.43 -8.53
N HIS A 143 25.20 6.16 -7.24
CA HIS A 143 25.85 6.97 -6.20
C HIS A 143 25.43 8.44 -6.25
N VAL A 144 24.12 8.67 -6.41
CA VAL A 144 23.52 10.00 -6.54
C VAL A 144 22.83 10.40 -5.25
N GLU A 145 22.99 11.67 -4.86
CA GLU A 145 22.25 12.28 -3.75
C GLU A 145 21.30 13.36 -4.27
N ILE A 146 20.02 13.23 -3.94
CA ILE A 146 18.95 14.16 -4.30
C ILE A 146 18.37 14.74 -3.02
N VAL A 147 18.45 16.05 -2.84
CA VAL A 147 17.98 16.73 -1.63
C VAL A 147 16.95 17.80 -2.00
N GLY A 148 15.82 17.83 -1.31
CA GLY A 148 14.85 18.94 -1.42
C GLY A 148 14.03 18.99 -2.71
N GLY A 149 13.94 17.90 -3.48
CA GLY A 149 13.14 17.86 -4.71
C GLY A 149 11.63 17.71 -4.48
N GLY A 150 10.83 17.81 -5.56
CA GLY A 150 9.39 17.50 -5.56
C GLY A 150 8.44 18.70 -5.45
N LEU A 151 8.91 19.93 -5.71
CA LEU A 151 8.09 21.16 -5.66
C LEU A 151 7.87 21.71 -7.06
N SER A 152 6.77 21.31 -7.71
CA SER A 152 6.44 21.76 -9.07
C SER A 152 5.69 23.10 -9.08
N HIS A 153 5.79 23.83 -10.19
CA HIS A 153 5.02 25.04 -10.40
C HIS A 153 3.52 24.70 -10.51
N ASN A 154 2.70 25.35 -9.69
CA ASN A 154 1.24 25.16 -9.58
C ASN A 154 0.78 23.76 -9.12
N ASP A 155 1.70 22.83 -8.82
CA ASP A 155 1.38 21.53 -8.26
C ASP A 155 2.26 21.27 -7.03
N THR A 156 1.63 21.28 -5.86
CA THR A 156 2.30 21.18 -4.57
C THR A 156 2.12 19.81 -3.92
N ILE A 157 1.35 18.89 -4.53
CA ILE A 157 0.94 17.63 -3.92
C ILE A 157 1.19 16.46 -4.88
N ASP A 158 1.68 15.34 -4.36
CA ASP A 158 1.86 14.07 -5.10
C ASP A 158 2.92 14.10 -6.21
N VAL A 159 3.83 15.09 -6.18
CA VAL A 159 5.00 15.18 -7.07
C VAL A 159 6.22 14.52 -6.42
N GLY A 160 6.81 13.55 -7.11
CA GLY A 160 8.08 12.93 -6.70
C GLY A 160 9.30 13.81 -6.93
N ALA A 161 10.29 13.76 -6.03
CA ALA A 161 11.61 14.35 -6.28
C ALA A 161 12.35 13.70 -7.47
N LEU A 162 12.12 12.40 -7.67
CA LEU A 162 12.51 11.66 -8.87
C LEU A 162 11.24 11.02 -9.46
N LEU A 163 10.79 11.51 -10.62
CA LEU A 163 9.61 11.02 -11.32
C LEU A 163 10.01 10.29 -12.60
N LEU A 164 9.62 9.01 -12.71
CA LEU A 164 9.89 8.15 -13.84
C LEU A 164 8.58 7.80 -14.54
N VAL A 165 8.42 8.19 -15.81
CA VAL A 165 7.20 7.92 -16.60
C VAL A 165 7.57 7.19 -17.88
N HIS A 166 7.09 5.95 -18.06
CA HIS A 166 7.39 5.08 -19.22
C HIS A 166 8.87 4.77 -19.51
N ARG A 167 9.77 5.32 -18.69
CA ARG A 167 11.22 5.11 -18.71
C ARG A 167 11.62 4.62 -17.34
N PHE A 168 12.58 3.71 -17.29
CA PHE A 168 13.14 3.23 -16.04
C PHE A 168 14.68 3.21 -16.18
N PRO A 169 15.38 4.28 -15.76
CA PRO A 169 16.83 4.27 -15.71
C PRO A 169 17.34 3.24 -14.71
N VAL A 170 18.60 2.83 -14.86
CA VAL A 170 19.26 1.97 -13.86
C VAL A 170 19.47 2.79 -12.58
N LEU A 171 18.84 2.38 -11.48
CA LEU A 171 18.94 3.02 -10.17
C LEU A 171 19.74 2.14 -9.22
N ASP A 172 20.86 2.65 -8.71
CA ASP A 172 21.65 1.93 -7.71
C ASP A 172 22.36 2.87 -6.73
N SER A 173 22.28 2.58 -5.43
CA SER A 173 22.93 3.39 -4.39
C SER A 173 22.54 4.88 -4.49
N ILE A 174 21.24 5.17 -4.36
CA ILE A 174 20.71 6.54 -4.47
C ILE A 174 20.18 6.98 -3.10
N ASN A 175 20.56 8.19 -2.70
CA ASN A 175 20.06 8.86 -1.50
C ASN A 175 19.04 9.93 -1.90
N ILE A 176 17.82 9.87 -1.38
CA ILE A 176 16.80 10.91 -1.58
C ILE A 176 16.31 11.40 -0.23
N THR A 177 16.53 12.68 0.08
CA THR A 177 16.21 13.23 1.40
C THR A 177 15.43 14.54 1.35
N ASN A 178 14.58 14.75 2.36
CA ASN A 178 13.87 16.02 2.59
C ASN A 178 13.06 16.54 1.37
N SER A 179 12.47 15.63 0.59
CA SER A 179 11.58 15.98 -0.52
C SER A 179 10.32 16.69 -0.03
N SER A 180 9.79 17.62 -0.81
CA SER A 180 8.58 18.38 -0.45
C SER A 180 7.32 17.54 -0.47
N MET A 181 7.33 16.44 -1.22
CA MET A 181 6.29 15.43 -1.31
C MET A 181 6.96 14.05 -1.44
N ASP A 182 6.58 13.25 -2.43
CA ASP A 182 7.12 11.89 -2.62
C ASP A 182 8.60 11.94 -3.00
N ALA A 183 9.37 10.92 -2.66
CA ALA A 183 10.78 10.86 -3.02
C ALA A 183 10.98 10.26 -4.42
N LEU A 184 10.58 9.00 -4.63
CA LEU A 184 10.66 8.34 -5.93
C LEU A 184 9.28 7.86 -6.38
N GLN A 185 8.84 8.35 -7.53
CA GLN A 185 7.56 8.02 -8.13
C GLN A 185 7.77 7.39 -9.51
N VAL A 186 7.16 6.22 -9.76
CA VAL A 186 7.28 5.48 -11.01
C VAL A 186 5.91 5.21 -11.60
N ILE A 187 5.70 5.60 -12.85
CA ILE A 187 4.42 5.57 -13.56
C ILE A 187 4.57 4.81 -14.88
N GLY A 188 3.92 3.65 -14.97
CA GLY A 188 3.87 2.80 -16.17
C GLY A 188 5.25 2.49 -16.77
N PRO A 189 6.22 1.98 -15.99
CA PRO A 189 7.57 1.69 -16.46
C PRO A 189 7.59 0.54 -17.49
N ARG A 190 8.75 0.37 -18.13
CA ARG A 190 9.02 -0.73 -19.08
C ARG A 190 10.29 -1.45 -18.63
N ASP A 191 10.44 -2.68 -19.09
CA ASP A 191 11.57 -3.56 -18.73
C ASP A 191 11.60 -3.92 -17.22
N LYS A 192 12.66 -4.62 -16.80
CA LYS A 192 12.82 -5.09 -15.43
C LYS A 192 13.06 -3.93 -14.45
N MET A 193 12.32 -3.90 -13.35
CA MET A 193 12.47 -2.89 -12.31
C MET A 193 13.29 -3.42 -11.14
N ILE A 194 14.53 -2.94 -11.03
CA ILE A 194 15.43 -3.27 -9.92
C ILE A 194 15.76 -1.98 -9.18
N LEU A 195 15.42 -1.96 -7.89
CA LEU A 195 15.68 -0.87 -6.96
C LEU A 195 16.60 -1.40 -5.86
N THR A 196 17.90 -1.09 -5.95
CA THR A 196 18.91 -1.58 -5.01
C THR A 196 19.56 -0.46 -4.23
N ARG A 197 19.76 -0.69 -2.92
CA ARG A 197 20.50 0.23 -2.04
C ARG A 197 19.95 1.65 -2.04
N LEU A 198 18.63 1.80 -1.99
CA LEU A 198 18.01 3.11 -1.87
C LEU A 198 18.03 3.56 -0.41
N ASN A 199 18.37 4.82 -0.18
CA ASN A 199 18.28 5.45 1.13
C ASN A 199 17.35 6.66 1.03
N ILE A 200 16.09 6.47 1.39
CA ILE A 200 15.05 7.48 1.23
C ILE A 200 14.56 7.89 2.61
N THR A 201 14.89 9.12 3.01
CA THR A 201 14.62 9.57 4.38
C THR A 201 14.03 10.96 4.51
N HIS A 202 13.20 11.16 5.53
CA HIS A 202 12.68 12.47 5.95
C HIS A 202 11.87 13.23 4.89
N ASN A 203 11.11 12.53 4.04
CA ASN A 203 10.30 13.17 3.00
C ASN A 203 8.88 13.47 3.49
N ARG A 204 8.28 14.56 3.02
CA ARG A 204 6.91 14.96 3.42
C ARG A 204 5.80 14.13 2.76
N GLY A 205 6.12 13.44 1.68
CA GLY A 205 5.25 12.47 1.03
C GLY A 205 5.63 11.04 1.37
N ARG A 206 5.49 10.15 0.39
CA ARG A 206 5.87 8.74 0.48
C ARG A 206 7.32 8.54 0.05
N ALA A 207 7.93 7.45 0.51
CA ALA A 207 9.28 7.08 0.06
C ALA A 207 9.26 6.59 -1.40
N LEU A 208 8.40 5.61 -1.69
CA LEU A 208 8.25 4.97 -2.99
C LEU A 208 6.78 4.92 -3.40
N THR A 209 6.44 5.48 -4.55
CA THR A 209 5.11 5.36 -5.17
C THR A 209 5.26 4.74 -6.55
N ILE A 210 4.73 3.53 -6.77
CA ILE A 210 4.92 2.77 -8.00
C ILE A 210 3.57 2.35 -8.57
N TRP A 211 3.30 2.72 -9.81
CA TRP A 211 2.18 2.22 -10.60
C TRP A 211 2.70 1.49 -11.84
N VAL A 212 2.39 0.20 -11.96
CA VAL A 212 2.73 -0.62 -13.12
C VAL A 212 1.47 -0.93 -13.92
N ALA A 213 1.58 -0.80 -15.24
CA ALA A 213 0.53 -1.14 -16.19
C ALA A 213 1.11 -2.05 -17.27
N ASN A 214 0.78 -3.33 -17.19
CA ASN A 214 1.13 -4.32 -18.19
C ASN A 214 -0.09 -4.58 -19.05
N LEU A 215 -0.04 -4.07 -20.28
CA LEU A 215 -1.21 -3.89 -21.14
C LEU A 215 -1.08 -4.74 -22.40
N GLN A 216 -1.59 -5.96 -22.35
CA GLN A 216 -1.60 -6.91 -23.46
C GLN A 216 -2.77 -6.64 -24.43
N GLY A 217 -2.50 -6.84 -25.72
CA GLY A 217 -3.32 -6.37 -26.84
C GLY A 217 -4.64 -7.12 -27.11
N SER A 218 -5.38 -7.54 -26.08
CA SER A 218 -6.75 -8.01 -26.28
C SER A 218 -7.72 -6.94 -25.80
N GLY A 219 -8.58 -6.46 -26.68
CA GLY A 219 -9.74 -5.63 -26.32
C GLY A 219 -10.79 -6.39 -25.48
N ALA A 220 -10.35 -7.35 -24.66
CA ALA A 220 -11.18 -8.27 -23.90
C ALA A 220 -10.89 -8.15 -22.39
N GLY A 221 -11.89 -7.66 -21.65
CA GLY A 221 -12.22 -8.09 -20.29
C GLY A 221 -11.19 -7.99 -19.17
N ALA A 222 -10.12 -7.19 -19.29
CA ALA A 222 -9.25 -6.91 -18.15
C ALA A 222 -10.06 -6.15 -17.07
N VAL A 223 -10.10 -6.69 -15.86
CA VAL A 223 -10.82 -6.09 -14.73
C VAL A 223 -10.21 -4.71 -14.43
N SER A 224 -11.05 -3.68 -14.38
CA SER A 224 -10.61 -2.33 -14.02
C SER A 224 -10.33 -2.28 -12.52
N THR A 225 -9.15 -1.79 -12.14
CA THR A 225 -8.82 -1.66 -10.71
C THR A 225 -9.49 -0.43 -10.10
N HIS A 226 -9.81 -0.52 -8.81
CA HIS A 226 -10.38 0.57 -8.03
C HIS A 226 -9.40 1.08 -6.98
N GLY A 227 -9.38 2.39 -6.74
CA GLY A 227 -8.64 2.96 -5.61
C GLY A 227 -8.11 4.37 -5.83
N LYS A 228 -7.58 4.96 -4.75
CA LYS A 228 -7.05 6.34 -4.73
C LYS A 228 -6.04 6.57 -5.85
N LEU A 229 -6.14 7.73 -6.49
CA LEU A 229 -5.20 8.18 -7.52
C LEU A 229 -4.04 8.93 -6.85
N THR A 230 -2.80 8.54 -7.16
CA THR A 230 -1.57 9.12 -6.57
C THR A 230 -0.61 9.52 -7.69
N ILE A 231 -1.08 10.43 -8.55
CA ILE A 231 -0.32 10.93 -9.69
C ILE A 231 -0.24 12.46 -9.67
N PRO A 232 0.82 13.07 -10.23
CA PRO A 232 0.93 14.52 -10.40
C PRO A 232 -0.13 15.09 -11.35
N TYR A 233 -0.41 16.39 -11.29
CA TYR A 233 -1.35 17.05 -12.23
C TYR A 233 -0.80 17.11 -13.66
N ASN A 234 0.51 17.25 -13.83
CA ASN A 234 1.16 17.41 -15.13
C ASN A 234 2.15 16.28 -15.40
N ILE A 235 1.65 15.20 -16.00
CA ILE A 235 2.43 14.00 -16.28
C ILE A 235 2.86 14.04 -17.75
N ARG A 236 4.16 14.23 -17.98
CA ARG A 236 4.72 14.09 -19.34
C ARG A 236 4.57 12.64 -19.80
N GLY A 237 4.11 12.43 -21.03
CA GLY A 237 3.87 11.10 -21.60
C GLY A 237 2.44 10.55 -21.40
N MET A 238 1.57 11.25 -20.65
CA MET A 238 0.15 10.90 -20.51
C MET A 238 -0.74 12.10 -20.87
N LEU A 239 -1.93 11.83 -21.41
CA LEU A 239 -2.87 12.87 -21.82
C LEU A 239 -3.80 13.23 -20.66
N ASN A 240 -3.80 14.49 -20.25
CA ASN A 240 -4.82 15.02 -19.33
C ASN A 240 -6.14 15.28 -20.09
N MET A 241 -7.26 14.74 -19.58
CA MET A 241 -8.61 14.90 -20.13
C MET A 241 -9.05 16.38 -20.27
N CYS A 242 -8.50 17.28 -19.46
CA CYS A 242 -8.80 18.72 -19.50
C CYS A 242 -7.72 19.59 -20.13
N SER A 243 -6.75 18.98 -20.84
CA SER A 243 -5.79 19.75 -21.64
C SER A 243 -6.49 20.58 -22.74
N PRO A 244 -5.88 21.65 -23.28
CA PRO A 244 -6.54 22.52 -24.26
C PRO A 244 -6.75 21.90 -25.64
N GLN A 245 -5.84 21.04 -26.11
CA GLN A 245 -5.95 20.38 -27.41
C GLN A 245 -7.10 19.37 -27.42
N LYS A 246 -8.10 19.52 -28.30
CA LYS A 246 -9.31 18.69 -28.27
C LYS A 246 -9.23 17.40 -29.10
N GLN A 247 -8.39 17.38 -30.13
CA GLN A 247 -8.36 16.30 -31.13
C GLN A 247 -6.98 15.63 -31.19
N PHE A 248 -6.97 14.30 -31.21
CA PHE A 248 -5.76 13.49 -31.24
C PHE A 248 -5.87 12.38 -32.30
N SER A 249 -4.78 12.14 -33.03
CA SER A 249 -4.67 10.97 -33.88
C SER A 249 -4.00 9.84 -33.08
N VAL A 250 -4.62 8.66 -33.06
CA VAL A 250 -4.12 7.49 -32.33
C VAL A 250 -3.49 6.50 -33.30
N LYS A 251 -2.20 6.20 -33.12
CA LYS A 251 -1.48 5.21 -33.93
C LYS A 251 -1.54 3.81 -33.31
N SER A 252 -1.29 3.73 -32.00
CA SER A 252 -1.33 2.48 -31.26
C SER A 252 -2.10 2.65 -29.96
N ARG A 253 -1.60 3.48 -29.04
CA ARG A 253 -2.18 3.62 -27.70
C ARG A 253 -1.86 4.99 -27.11
N ILE A 254 -2.86 5.62 -26.48
CA ILE A 254 -2.70 6.82 -25.66
C ILE A 254 -3.25 6.51 -24.26
N LEU A 255 -2.48 6.84 -23.22
CA LEU A 255 -2.96 6.81 -21.85
C LEU A 255 -3.60 8.16 -21.51
N LEU A 256 -4.86 8.11 -21.07
CA LEU A 256 -5.68 9.25 -20.70
C LEU A 256 -5.87 9.25 -19.18
N TYR A 257 -5.77 10.41 -18.53
CA TYR A 257 -6.07 10.53 -17.11
C TYR A 257 -6.86 11.80 -16.79
N HIS A 258 -7.54 11.75 -15.66
CA HIS A 258 -8.16 12.91 -15.02
C HIS A 258 -7.97 12.81 -13.51
N LYS A 259 -7.56 13.93 -12.90
CA LYS A 259 -7.44 14.12 -11.44
C LYS A 259 -8.42 15.21 -11.04
N TYR A 260 -9.21 14.97 -10.00
CA TYR A 260 -10.14 15.95 -9.47
C TYR A 260 -9.40 17.13 -8.84
N ASP A 261 -10.09 18.26 -8.74
CA ASP A 261 -9.58 19.47 -8.10
C ASP A 261 -10.73 20.23 -7.42
N SER A 262 -10.41 21.35 -6.80
CA SER A 262 -11.29 22.22 -6.02
C SER A 262 -12.35 22.93 -6.86
N TYR A 263 -12.36 22.76 -8.19
CA TYR A 263 -13.31 23.35 -9.11
C TYR A 263 -13.98 22.28 -10.00
N PRO A 264 -15.27 22.47 -10.34
CA PRO A 264 -15.94 21.60 -11.29
C PRO A 264 -15.42 21.81 -12.71
N ILE A 265 -15.45 20.75 -13.51
CA ILE A 265 -14.97 20.74 -14.89
C ILE A 265 -15.99 20.09 -15.84
N ASP A 266 -15.95 20.54 -17.09
CA ASP A 266 -16.67 19.95 -18.21
C ASP A 266 -15.70 19.92 -19.42
N CYS A 267 -15.12 18.75 -19.69
CA CYS A 267 -14.00 18.57 -20.61
C CYS A 267 -14.34 17.56 -21.71
N VAL A 268 -13.93 17.85 -22.95
CA VAL A 268 -14.16 16.98 -24.12
C VAL A 268 -12.87 16.67 -24.89
N LYS A 269 -12.78 15.45 -25.41
CA LYS A 269 -11.68 14.95 -26.24
C LYS A 269 -12.22 14.11 -27.38
N SER A 270 -11.61 14.21 -28.55
CA SER A 270 -11.91 13.39 -29.73
C SER A 270 -10.64 12.71 -30.22
N PHE A 271 -10.76 11.41 -30.50
CA PHE A 271 -9.66 10.56 -30.93
C PHE A 271 -9.99 9.97 -32.29
N ILE A 272 -9.01 9.93 -33.18
CA ILE A 272 -9.18 9.47 -34.56
C ILE A 272 -8.08 8.48 -34.94
N ALA A 273 -8.49 7.31 -35.44
CA ALA A 273 -7.62 6.32 -36.05
C ALA A 273 -8.14 5.98 -37.44
N PRO A 274 -7.59 6.58 -38.51
CA PRO A 274 -8.03 6.30 -39.87
C PRO A 274 -7.85 4.81 -40.21
N GLY A 275 -8.95 4.15 -40.61
CA GLY A 275 -8.93 2.75 -41.04
C GLY A 275 -8.72 1.70 -39.93
N ARG A 276 -8.77 2.09 -38.65
CA ARG A 276 -8.72 1.15 -37.51
C ARG A 276 -9.83 1.47 -36.52
N ASN A 277 -10.33 0.45 -35.83
CA ASN A 277 -11.31 0.64 -34.76
C ASN A 277 -10.60 1.16 -33.51
N LEU A 278 -11.30 1.95 -32.71
CA LEU A 278 -10.82 2.47 -31.43
C LEU A 278 -11.53 1.77 -30.27
N ALA A 279 -10.79 1.55 -29.18
CA ALA A 279 -11.35 1.06 -27.94
C ALA A 279 -10.93 1.95 -26.76
N PHE A 280 -11.88 2.20 -25.87
CA PHE A 280 -11.68 2.84 -24.58
C PHE A 280 -11.88 1.84 -23.44
N ARG A 281 -11.01 1.87 -22.44
CA ARG A 281 -11.20 1.13 -21.18
C ARG A 281 -10.52 1.80 -20.00
N PHE A 282 -11.05 1.59 -18.80
CA PHE A 282 -10.41 2.02 -17.56
C PHE A 282 -9.29 1.07 -17.14
N LEU A 283 -8.18 1.63 -16.66
CA LEU A 283 -7.10 0.91 -15.99
C LEU A 283 -7.21 1.05 -14.47
N LEU A 284 -7.50 2.27 -14.02
CA LEU A 284 -7.72 2.62 -12.63
C LEU A 284 -8.85 3.65 -12.53
N VAL A 285 -9.81 3.45 -11.64
CA VAL A 285 -10.95 4.38 -11.50
C VAL A 285 -11.35 4.60 -10.03
N ASN A 286 -11.61 5.86 -9.70
CA ASN A 286 -12.13 6.30 -8.40
C ASN A 286 -12.90 7.61 -8.58
N LEU A 287 -14.12 7.52 -9.12
CA LEU A 287 -14.96 8.70 -9.34
C LEU A 287 -15.60 9.18 -8.02
N TYR A 288 -15.69 10.49 -7.84
CA TYR A 288 -16.30 11.08 -6.66
C TYR A 288 -17.82 10.88 -6.67
N ASN A 289 -18.37 10.35 -5.57
CA ASN A 289 -19.82 10.16 -5.43
C ASN A 289 -20.46 11.32 -4.65
N GLY A 290 -20.84 12.37 -5.38
CA GLY A 290 -21.53 13.54 -4.83
C GLY A 290 -23.03 13.36 -4.58
N SER A 291 -23.60 12.14 -4.63
CA SER A 291 -25.05 11.91 -4.49
C SER A 291 -25.65 12.41 -3.17
N ARG A 292 -24.85 12.49 -2.10
CA ARG A 292 -25.27 13.06 -0.81
C ARG A 292 -25.32 14.59 -0.79
N VAL A 293 -24.73 15.23 -1.79
CA VAL A 293 -24.44 16.68 -1.81
C VAL A 293 -25.37 17.42 -2.79
N ASP A 294 -26.26 16.69 -3.48
CA ASP A 294 -27.29 17.18 -4.42
C ASP A 294 -26.89 18.44 -5.22
N LEU A 295 -25.72 18.36 -5.87
CA LEU A 295 -25.11 19.44 -6.68
C LEU A 295 -25.78 19.61 -8.06
N GLY A 296 -27.04 19.20 -8.20
CA GLY A 296 -27.85 19.34 -9.42
C GLY A 296 -27.55 18.37 -10.56
N ARG A 297 -26.28 17.98 -10.81
CA ARG A 297 -25.90 16.97 -11.81
C ARG A 297 -24.78 16.07 -11.30
N ALA A 298 -24.99 14.76 -11.39
CA ALA A 298 -23.98 13.77 -11.02
C ALA A 298 -22.79 13.78 -11.98
N ASP A 299 -21.61 13.51 -11.42
CA ASP A 299 -20.38 13.26 -12.18
C ASP A 299 -20.61 12.12 -13.17
N CYS A 300 -20.11 12.30 -14.39
CA CYS A 300 -20.22 11.26 -15.41
C CYS A 300 -19.13 11.37 -16.47
N LEU A 301 -18.75 10.20 -17.01
CA LEU A 301 -17.94 10.08 -18.20
C LEU A 301 -18.79 9.45 -19.30
N SER A 302 -19.13 10.26 -20.31
CA SER A 302 -19.92 9.83 -21.47
C SER A 302 -19.00 9.61 -22.66
N ILE A 303 -19.21 8.49 -23.36
CA ILE A 303 -18.44 8.09 -24.53
C ILE A 303 -19.36 8.12 -25.74
N TYR A 304 -18.92 8.77 -26.81
CA TYR A 304 -19.65 8.99 -28.04
C TYR A 304 -18.94 8.34 -29.22
N ALA A 305 -19.71 7.94 -30.23
CA ALA A 305 -19.19 7.30 -31.43
C ALA A 305 -18.27 8.23 -32.26
N ASP A 306 -18.52 9.54 -32.22
CA ASP A 306 -17.78 10.53 -32.99
C ASP A 306 -17.75 11.90 -32.32
N ASN A 307 -17.15 12.89 -32.99
CA ASN A 307 -17.05 14.27 -32.51
C ASN A 307 -18.33 15.11 -32.66
N THR A 308 -19.44 14.53 -33.13
CA THR A 308 -20.74 15.22 -33.21
C THR A 308 -21.47 15.21 -31.87
N PHE A 309 -21.07 14.32 -30.95
CA PHE A 309 -21.68 14.15 -29.62
C PHE A 309 -23.17 13.80 -29.67
N ILE A 310 -23.63 13.12 -30.73
CA ILE A 310 -25.03 12.71 -30.91
C ILE A 310 -25.25 11.28 -30.38
N GLU A 311 -24.48 10.32 -30.86
CA GLU A 311 -24.62 8.91 -30.49
C GLU A 311 -23.77 8.57 -29.26
N ILE A 312 -24.42 8.26 -28.14
CA ILE A 312 -23.77 7.82 -26.89
C ILE A 312 -23.58 6.30 -26.95
N LEU A 313 -22.34 5.84 -26.89
CA LEU A 313 -22.00 4.42 -26.79
C LEU A 313 -22.16 3.93 -25.34
N HIS A 314 -21.69 4.71 -24.37
CA HIS A 314 -21.80 4.35 -22.95
C HIS A 314 -21.69 5.58 -22.03
N ARG A 315 -22.22 5.45 -20.81
CA ARG A 315 -22.10 6.47 -19.76
C ARG A 315 -21.74 5.81 -18.43
N PHE A 316 -20.58 6.17 -17.89
CA PHE A 316 -20.13 5.80 -16.56
C PHE A 316 -20.51 6.86 -15.53
N THR A 317 -21.01 6.42 -14.39
CA THR A 317 -21.32 7.25 -13.21
C THR A 317 -20.63 6.67 -11.97
N PRO A 318 -20.49 7.43 -10.88
CA PRO A 318 -19.96 6.90 -9.61
C PRO A 318 -20.74 5.69 -9.05
N SER A 319 -21.97 5.49 -9.51
CA SER A 319 -22.84 4.36 -9.17
C SER A 319 -22.79 3.19 -10.16
N SER A 320 -21.96 3.28 -11.21
CA SER A 320 -21.76 2.18 -12.16
C SER A 320 -21.22 0.95 -11.44
N LYS A 321 -21.80 -0.22 -11.72
CA LYS A 321 -21.41 -1.49 -11.08
C LYS A 321 -20.16 -2.12 -11.69
N ASP A 322 -19.92 -1.89 -12.98
CA ASP A 322 -18.82 -2.49 -13.72
C ASP A 322 -18.13 -1.43 -14.58
N PHE A 323 -16.83 -1.25 -14.34
CA PHE A 323 -15.95 -0.36 -15.08
C PHE A 323 -14.98 -1.13 -16.00
N SER A 324 -15.07 -2.46 -16.02
CA SER A 324 -14.19 -3.35 -16.80
C SER A 324 -14.62 -3.49 -18.27
N ILE A 325 -15.75 -2.88 -18.64
CA ILE A 325 -16.31 -2.95 -19.99
C ILE A 325 -15.44 -2.13 -20.95
N SER A 326 -14.94 -2.77 -22.00
CA SER A 326 -14.26 -2.10 -23.11
C SER A 326 -15.29 -1.54 -24.10
N ILE A 327 -15.27 -0.24 -24.34
CA ILE A 327 -16.16 0.44 -25.28
C ILE A 327 -15.44 0.62 -26.61
N GLN A 328 -16.04 0.13 -27.69
CA GLN A 328 -15.43 0.16 -29.02
C GLN A 328 -16.22 1.06 -29.97
N SER A 329 -15.49 1.70 -30.87
CA SER A 329 -16.04 2.49 -31.97
C SER A 329 -15.21 2.23 -33.22
N ASN A 330 -15.67 2.75 -34.36
CA ASN A 330 -14.96 2.68 -35.63
C ASN A 330 -13.73 3.61 -35.60
N SER A 331 -13.55 4.44 -36.63
CA SER A 331 -12.37 5.30 -36.77
C SER A 331 -12.30 6.49 -35.81
N GLN A 332 -13.36 6.75 -35.04
CA GLN A 332 -13.43 7.87 -34.12
C GLN A 332 -14.05 7.46 -32.79
N ILE A 333 -13.66 8.13 -31.71
CA ILE A 333 -14.36 8.07 -30.42
C ILE A 333 -14.22 9.45 -29.75
N ALA A 334 -15.30 9.95 -29.14
CA ALA A 334 -15.23 11.17 -28.35
C ALA A 334 -15.61 10.89 -26.89
N ILE A 335 -14.92 11.56 -25.98
CA ILE A 335 -15.08 11.40 -24.55
C ILE A 335 -15.49 12.75 -23.98
N HIS A 336 -16.47 12.73 -23.09
CA HIS A 336 -16.97 13.88 -22.37
C HIS A 336 -16.94 13.57 -20.88
N MET A 337 -16.12 14.30 -20.13
CA MET A 337 -16.03 14.19 -18.69
C MET A 337 -16.69 15.40 -18.05
N ARG A 338 -17.65 15.14 -17.16
CA ARG A 338 -18.17 16.12 -16.22
C ARG A 338 -17.81 15.68 -14.81
N ALA A 339 -17.08 16.52 -14.10
CA ALA A 339 -16.67 16.24 -12.73
C ALA A 339 -17.02 17.44 -11.83
N SER A 340 -17.52 17.17 -10.64
CA SER A 340 -17.67 18.17 -9.58
C SER A 340 -16.35 18.41 -8.85
N ALA A 341 -16.29 19.47 -8.03
CA ALA A 341 -15.13 19.73 -7.19
C ALA A 341 -14.97 18.64 -6.11
N ALA A 342 -13.79 18.01 -6.05
CA ALA A 342 -13.43 17.00 -5.06
C ALA A 342 -11.89 16.90 -4.90
N ASP A 343 -11.43 16.12 -3.92
CA ASP A 343 -10.00 15.93 -3.69
C ASP A 343 -9.29 15.20 -4.84
N GLY A 344 -8.02 15.51 -5.06
CA GLY A 344 -7.18 14.90 -6.09
C GLY A 344 -6.92 13.39 -5.94
N TYR A 345 -7.38 12.74 -4.87
CA TYR A 345 -7.37 11.27 -4.77
C TYR A 345 -8.49 10.61 -5.59
N TYR A 346 -9.48 11.38 -6.05
CA TYR A 346 -10.49 10.96 -7.02
C TYR A 346 -10.02 11.24 -8.45
N GLY A 347 -10.47 10.42 -9.39
CA GLY A 347 -10.09 10.51 -10.80
C GLY A 347 -10.08 9.15 -11.49
N PHE A 348 -9.41 9.10 -12.64
CA PHE A 348 -9.22 7.86 -13.38
C PHE A 348 -7.96 7.89 -14.25
N ILE A 349 -7.48 6.69 -14.59
CA ILE A 349 -6.54 6.41 -15.68
C ILE A 349 -7.24 5.44 -16.62
N ALA A 350 -7.24 5.75 -17.90
CA ALA A 350 -7.83 4.97 -18.96
C ALA A 350 -6.85 4.85 -20.13
N GLU A 351 -7.11 3.91 -21.03
CA GLU A 351 -6.40 3.84 -22.29
C GLU A 351 -7.36 3.98 -23.48
N ILE A 352 -6.82 4.52 -24.57
CA ILE A 352 -7.44 4.54 -25.88
C ILE A 352 -6.49 3.86 -26.83
N VAL A 353 -6.97 2.79 -27.46
CA VAL A 353 -6.13 1.87 -28.24
C VAL A 353 -6.76 1.59 -29.60
N THR A 354 -5.94 1.42 -30.62
CA THR A 354 -6.39 0.94 -31.93
C THR A 354 -6.54 -0.58 -31.94
N LEU A 355 -7.58 -1.12 -32.56
CA LEU A 355 -7.80 -2.55 -32.72
C LEU A 355 -7.44 -3.02 -34.15
N PRO A 356 -6.76 -4.18 -34.32
CA PRO A 356 -6.18 -5.01 -33.25
C PRO A 356 -5.05 -4.29 -32.53
N SER A 357 -4.98 -4.44 -31.20
CA SER A 357 -4.00 -3.74 -30.39
C SER A 357 -2.66 -4.48 -30.41
N ALA A 358 -1.59 -3.71 -30.61
CA ALA A 358 -0.26 -4.27 -30.63
C ALA A 358 0.17 -4.63 -29.19
N GLN A 359 0.80 -5.80 -29.02
CA GLN A 359 1.27 -6.25 -27.70
C GLN A 359 2.38 -5.34 -27.17
N GLN A 360 2.38 -5.08 -25.86
CA GLN A 360 3.45 -4.32 -25.22
C GLN A 360 4.79 -5.05 -25.37
N ASN A 361 5.78 -4.36 -25.93
CA ASN A 361 7.16 -4.84 -25.95
C ASN A 361 7.73 -4.70 -24.53
N ASN A 362 8.27 -5.80 -23.99
CA ASN A 362 8.88 -5.89 -22.66
C ASN A 362 7.94 -5.47 -21.51
N PRO A 363 6.90 -6.27 -21.19
CA PRO A 363 6.13 -6.08 -19.96
C PRO A 363 7.06 -6.18 -18.74
N VAL A 364 6.69 -5.49 -17.67
CA VAL A 364 7.41 -5.62 -16.40
C VAL A 364 7.09 -6.99 -15.83
N GLU A 365 8.08 -7.87 -15.72
CA GLU A 365 7.90 -9.21 -15.16
C GLU A 365 8.12 -9.23 -13.65
N GLU A 366 9.06 -8.42 -13.16
CA GLU A 366 9.50 -8.42 -11.76
C GLU A 366 9.77 -6.99 -11.28
N LEU A 367 9.29 -6.70 -10.07
CA LEU A 367 9.68 -5.56 -9.26
C LEU A 367 10.51 -6.08 -8.08
N PHE A 368 11.76 -5.64 -7.99
CA PHE A 368 12.67 -6.01 -6.91
C PHE A 368 13.13 -4.79 -6.13
N VAL A 369 12.79 -4.73 -4.83
CA VAL A 369 13.31 -3.73 -3.88
C VAL A 369 14.24 -4.45 -2.92
N HIS A 370 15.52 -4.09 -2.93
CA HIS A 370 16.55 -4.83 -2.21
C HIS A 370 17.49 -3.90 -1.44
N GLN A 371 17.88 -4.31 -0.22
CA GLN A 371 18.88 -3.62 0.62
C GLN A 371 18.59 -2.12 0.79
N SER A 372 17.32 -1.76 0.93
CA SER A 372 16.89 -0.35 0.94
C SER A 372 16.43 0.09 2.33
N ARG A 373 16.71 1.35 2.67
CA ARG A 373 16.32 2.02 3.92
C ARG A 373 15.29 3.11 3.61
N LEU A 374 14.09 2.98 4.17
CA LEU A 374 12.98 3.90 3.99
C LEU A 374 12.53 4.41 5.36
N GLU A 375 12.90 5.64 5.70
CA GLU A 375 12.75 6.12 7.09
C GLU A 375 12.17 7.54 7.20
N GLY A 376 11.27 7.75 8.17
CA GLY A 376 10.86 9.10 8.54
C GLY A 376 10.03 9.81 7.45
N ASN A 377 9.28 9.07 6.62
CA ASN A 377 8.46 9.66 5.56
C ASN A 377 7.02 9.91 6.05
N ASP A 378 6.50 11.13 5.87
CA ASP A 378 5.26 11.54 6.55
C ASP A 378 4.00 10.81 6.04
N ARG A 379 3.97 10.31 4.79
CA ARG A 379 2.78 9.65 4.18
C ARG A 379 2.90 8.13 3.98
N GLY A 380 3.87 7.50 4.65
CA GLY A 380 4.17 6.08 4.53
C GLY A 380 5.42 5.79 3.69
N ALA A 381 5.85 4.53 3.64
CA ALA A 381 7.06 4.12 2.96
C ALA A 381 6.79 3.74 1.51
N ILE A 382 6.03 2.67 1.26
CA ILE A 382 5.84 2.09 -0.08
C ILE A 382 4.37 2.07 -0.42
N ALA A 383 4.02 2.59 -1.60
CA ALA A 383 2.72 2.43 -2.22
C ALA A 383 2.89 1.85 -3.62
N TYR A 384 2.47 0.61 -3.81
CA TYR A 384 2.55 -0.10 -5.08
C TYR A 384 1.16 -0.44 -5.60
N ARG A 385 0.96 -0.32 -6.92
CA ARG A 385 -0.23 -0.81 -7.61
C ARG A 385 0.10 -1.38 -8.98
N SER A 386 -0.41 -2.58 -9.28
CA SER A 386 -0.45 -3.11 -10.63
C SER A 386 -1.84 -3.00 -11.26
N THR A 387 -1.86 -2.80 -12.58
CA THR A 387 -3.07 -2.75 -13.42
C THR A 387 -2.80 -3.43 -14.75
N GLY A 388 -3.87 -3.83 -15.46
CA GLY A 388 -3.78 -4.56 -16.72
C GLY A 388 -3.93 -6.07 -16.55
N GLU A 389 -3.59 -6.83 -17.59
CA GLU A 389 -3.91 -8.26 -17.69
C GLU A 389 -3.08 -9.14 -16.75
N MET A 390 -1.80 -8.80 -16.57
CA MET A 390 -0.87 -9.53 -15.68
C MET A 390 -0.01 -8.57 -14.86
N GLY A 391 -0.02 -8.71 -13.54
CA GLY A 391 0.88 -7.96 -12.65
C GLY A 391 2.27 -8.59 -12.56
N PRO A 392 3.34 -7.79 -12.37
CA PRO A 392 4.68 -8.32 -12.14
C PRO A 392 4.77 -9.02 -10.78
N ASN A 393 5.71 -9.95 -10.66
CA ASN A 393 6.08 -10.51 -9.36
C ASN A 393 6.72 -9.41 -8.50
N VAL A 394 6.28 -9.29 -7.24
CA VAL A 394 6.78 -8.25 -6.32
C VAL A 394 7.66 -8.90 -5.27
N ILE A 395 8.90 -8.46 -5.14
CA ILE A 395 9.86 -8.99 -4.18
C ILE A 395 10.48 -7.81 -3.41
N ILE A 396 10.29 -7.81 -2.08
CA ILE A 396 10.90 -6.86 -1.15
C ILE A 396 11.82 -7.66 -0.22
N ASP A 397 13.10 -7.32 -0.21
CA ASP A 397 14.13 -8.15 0.43
C ASP A 397 15.19 -7.31 1.13
N ASP A 398 15.64 -7.75 2.30
CA ASP A 398 16.68 -7.10 3.09
C ASP A 398 16.46 -5.59 3.33
N CYS A 399 15.20 -5.17 3.49
CA CYS A 399 14.84 -3.75 3.64
C CYS A 399 14.59 -3.37 5.11
N SER A 400 14.82 -2.08 5.42
CA SER A 400 14.50 -1.47 6.72
C SER A 400 13.52 -0.33 6.50
N ILE A 401 12.34 -0.43 7.13
CA ILE A 401 11.20 0.47 6.99
C ILE A 401 10.83 0.98 8.39
N ASP A 402 11.26 2.19 8.72
CA ASP A 402 11.25 2.71 10.09
C ASP A 402 10.64 4.11 10.20
N TYR A 403 9.90 4.41 11.27
CA TYR A 403 9.34 5.75 11.55
C TYR A 403 8.54 6.41 10.40
N ASN A 404 7.82 5.64 9.58
CA ASN A 404 6.99 6.19 8.50
C ASN A 404 5.55 6.45 8.96
N GLY A 405 5.08 7.65 8.67
CA GLY A 405 3.83 8.19 9.19
C GLY A 405 3.93 8.59 10.67
N TYR A 406 3.00 9.43 11.13
CA TYR A 406 2.87 9.74 12.54
C TYR A 406 1.40 9.89 12.97
N HIS A 407 1.17 9.60 14.25
CA HIS A 407 -0.13 9.74 14.90
C HIS A 407 -0.43 11.22 15.15
N ILE A 408 -1.68 11.63 14.97
CA ILE A 408 -2.12 13.01 15.18
C ILE A 408 -3.10 13.10 16.34
N TYR A 409 -4.23 12.39 16.23
CA TYR A 409 -5.30 12.48 17.23
C TYR A 409 -6.28 11.32 17.15
N GLY A 410 -6.56 10.62 18.26
CA GLY A 410 -7.50 9.49 18.27
C GLY A 410 -7.11 8.44 17.22
N ASN A 411 -7.99 8.17 16.25
CA ASN A 411 -7.71 7.29 15.11
C ASN A 411 -7.05 8.00 13.90
N ILE A 412 -6.83 9.30 13.98
CA ILE A 412 -6.32 10.13 12.89
C ILE A 412 -4.79 10.07 12.85
N SER A 413 -4.25 9.79 11.67
CA SER A 413 -2.82 9.73 11.38
C SER A 413 -2.53 10.11 9.94
N THR A 414 -1.29 10.45 9.64
CA THR A 414 -0.87 10.92 8.30
C THR A 414 -0.89 9.86 7.21
N SER A 415 -0.82 8.58 7.58
CA SER A 415 -0.87 7.43 6.67
C SER A 415 -1.73 6.32 7.25
N SER A 416 -2.34 5.49 6.39
CA SER A 416 -3.07 4.30 6.83
C SER A 416 -2.15 3.13 7.17
N GLN A 417 -1.07 2.99 6.39
CA GLN A 417 -0.15 1.86 6.43
C GLN A 417 1.25 2.33 6.00
N ALA A 418 2.29 1.64 6.47
CA ALA A 418 3.65 1.91 6.07
C ALA A 418 3.93 1.37 4.66
N VAL A 419 3.44 0.16 4.37
CA VAL A 419 3.61 -0.53 3.09
C VAL A 419 2.24 -0.95 2.57
N GLU A 420 1.85 -0.41 1.41
CA GLU A 420 0.60 -0.69 0.72
C GLU A 420 0.91 -1.34 -0.64
N LEU A 421 0.53 -2.61 -0.81
CA LEU A 421 0.68 -3.37 -2.05
C LEU A 421 -0.69 -3.73 -2.62
N HIS A 422 -1.08 -3.08 -3.72
CA HIS A 422 -2.30 -3.39 -4.46
C HIS A 422 -1.98 -4.25 -5.68
N LEU A 423 -2.16 -5.55 -5.53
CA LEU A 423 -1.77 -6.57 -6.49
C LEU A 423 -2.95 -7.00 -7.38
N HIS A 424 -2.93 -6.61 -8.64
CA HIS A 424 -3.86 -7.12 -9.65
C HIS A 424 -3.19 -8.21 -10.49
N ASN A 425 -3.86 -9.37 -10.65
CA ASN A 425 -3.39 -10.52 -11.45
C ASN A 425 -1.89 -10.84 -11.29
N THR A 426 -1.41 -10.77 -10.05
CA THR A 426 -0.01 -11.04 -9.71
C THR A 426 0.11 -12.48 -9.25
N MET A 427 1.13 -13.20 -9.73
CA MET A 427 1.32 -14.62 -9.39
C MET A 427 2.16 -14.83 -8.12
N ARG A 428 3.10 -13.93 -7.82
CA ARG A 428 3.97 -14.05 -6.65
C ARG A 428 4.23 -12.71 -5.98
N ALA A 429 4.10 -12.68 -4.66
CA ALA A 429 4.53 -11.58 -3.82
C ALA A 429 5.38 -12.13 -2.66
N GLN A 430 6.58 -11.57 -2.46
CA GLN A 430 7.51 -12.04 -1.45
C GLN A 430 8.07 -10.88 -0.63
N ILE A 431 8.02 -11.03 0.69
CA ILE A 431 8.66 -10.15 1.65
C ILE A 431 9.58 -11.01 2.52
N ARG A 432 10.86 -10.70 2.49
CA ARG A 432 11.88 -11.47 3.19
C ARG A 432 12.83 -10.56 3.93
N SER A 433 13.27 -11.01 5.11
CA SER A 433 14.34 -10.35 5.87
C SER A 433 14.13 -8.85 6.02
N THR A 434 12.86 -8.43 6.17
CA THR A 434 12.48 -7.02 6.18
C THR A 434 12.04 -6.62 7.57
N LEU A 435 12.56 -5.49 8.05
CA LEU A 435 12.17 -4.88 9.32
C LEU A 435 11.14 -3.77 9.04
N ILE A 436 9.94 -3.90 9.59
CA ILE A 436 8.87 -2.89 9.54
C ILE A 436 8.58 -2.45 10.97
N THR A 437 9.15 -1.32 11.38
CA THR A 437 9.10 -0.89 12.78
C THR A 437 8.79 0.59 13.01
N HIS A 438 8.20 0.93 14.15
CA HIS A 438 7.79 2.29 14.53
C HIS A 438 6.94 3.05 13.49
N ASN A 439 6.21 2.36 12.63
CA ASN A 439 5.39 3.01 11.60
C ASN A 439 3.93 3.17 12.05
N ILE A 440 3.19 4.02 11.33
CA ILE A 440 1.73 4.00 11.37
C ILE A 440 1.22 2.89 10.46
N GLY A 441 0.57 1.89 11.08
CA GLY A 441 0.30 0.61 10.44
C GLY A 441 1.58 -0.13 10.06
N GLY A 442 1.44 -1.31 9.48
CA GLY A 442 2.57 -2.08 8.98
C GLY A 442 2.42 -2.37 7.50
N LEU A 443 2.03 -3.61 7.18
CA LEU A 443 1.94 -4.14 5.84
C LEU A 443 0.48 -4.41 5.45
N LEU A 444 0.04 -3.82 4.35
CA LEU A 444 -1.23 -4.11 3.70
C LEU A 444 -0.98 -4.66 2.30
N ILE A 445 -1.51 -5.86 2.05
CA ILE A 445 -1.57 -6.46 0.72
C ILE A 445 -3.03 -6.66 0.35
N THR A 446 -3.48 -6.01 -0.72
CA THR A 446 -4.77 -6.28 -1.34
C THR A 446 -4.55 -6.99 -2.66
N SER A 447 -5.23 -8.10 -2.90
CA SER A 447 -5.12 -8.85 -4.15
C SER A 447 -6.46 -9.06 -4.82
N GLU A 448 -6.49 -8.75 -6.11
CA GLU A 448 -7.60 -9.05 -7.00
C GLU A 448 -7.07 -9.93 -8.14
N THR A 449 -7.52 -11.18 -8.17
CA THR A 449 -7.16 -12.15 -9.20
C THR A 449 -8.41 -12.51 -10.00
N SER A 450 -8.33 -12.40 -11.33
CA SER A 450 -9.48 -12.65 -12.21
C SER A 450 -9.75 -14.14 -12.49
N SER A 451 -8.77 -15.02 -12.28
CA SER A 451 -8.90 -16.47 -12.57
C SER A 451 -8.15 -17.37 -11.59
N THR A 452 -8.62 -18.61 -11.46
CA THR A 452 -7.99 -19.67 -10.65
C THR A 452 -6.66 -20.18 -11.19
N VAL A 453 -6.30 -19.85 -12.44
CA VAL A 453 -5.08 -20.34 -13.11
C VAL A 453 -3.86 -19.55 -12.66
N ALA A 454 -4.02 -18.25 -12.38
CA ALA A 454 -2.97 -17.36 -11.90
C ALA A 454 -3.11 -17.09 -10.40
N ARG A 455 -3.15 -18.15 -9.57
CA ARG A 455 -3.25 -18.00 -8.11
C ARG A 455 -2.04 -17.24 -7.58
N LEU A 456 -2.28 -16.23 -6.75
CA LEU A 456 -1.21 -15.50 -6.08
C LEU A 456 -0.67 -16.34 -4.92
N ALA A 457 0.64 -16.55 -4.91
CA ALA A 457 1.38 -17.01 -3.74
C ALA A 457 2.05 -15.82 -3.02
N ILE A 458 1.62 -15.55 -1.80
CA ILE A 458 2.22 -14.56 -0.89
C ILE A 458 3.13 -15.30 0.08
N ILE A 459 4.40 -14.88 0.17
CA ILE A 459 5.37 -15.44 1.11
C ILE A 459 5.94 -14.30 1.96
N ILE A 460 5.68 -14.32 3.25
CA ILE A 460 6.28 -13.42 4.22
C ILE A 460 7.14 -14.27 5.14
N ARG A 461 8.45 -14.07 5.12
CA ARG A 461 9.36 -14.92 5.91
C ARG A 461 10.50 -14.16 6.54
N ASP A 462 10.96 -14.65 7.67
CA ASP A 462 12.15 -14.16 8.36
C ASP A 462 12.08 -12.63 8.61
N SER A 463 10.88 -12.08 8.73
CA SER A 463 10.61 -10.63 8.79
C SER A 463 10.08 -10.23 10.16
N ALA A 464 10.28 -8.97 10.52
CA ALA A 464 9.89 -8.44 11.83
C ALA A 464 8.96 -7.24 11.65
N LEU A 465 7.75 -7.34 12.19
CA LEU A 465 6.75 -6.27 12.22
C LEU A 465 6.53 -5.86 13.67
N THR A 466 7.22 -4.80 14.10
CA THR A 466 7.32 -4.48 15.53
C THR A 466 7.01 -3.03 15.82
N ARG A 467 6.36 -2.73 16.95
CA ARG A 467 6.11 -1.34 17.40
C ARG A 467 5.35 -0.47 16.40
N ASN A 468 4.56 -1.06 15.52
CA ASN A 468 3.68 -0.28 14.65
C ASN A 468 2.43 0.15 15.43
N SER A 469 1.88 1.31 15.10
CA SER A 469 0.82 1.93 15.90
C SER A 469 -0.36 2.44 15.07
N ASN A 470 -1.47 2.71 15.76
CA ASN A 470 -2.71 3.33 15.28
C ASN A 470 -3.54 2.52 14.26
N SER A 471 -2.91 1.71 13.40
CA SER A 471 -3.54 0.92 12.34
C SER A 471 -3.11 -0.55 12.40
N THR A 472 -3.77 -1.42 11.64
CA THR A 472 -3.45 -2.86 11.56
C THR A 472 -1.99 -3.06 11.15
N THR A 473 -1.29 -3.97 11.83
CA THR A 473 0.12 -4.27 11.56
C THR A 473 0.31 -5.14 10.33
N LEU A 474 -0.58 -6.12 10.12
CA LEU A 474 -0.55 -6.98 8.94
C LEU A 474 -1.97 -7.21 8.42
N ALA A 475 -2.25 -6.79 7.20
CA ALA A 475 -3.53 -6.98 6.55
C ALA A 475 -3.35 -7.66 5.19
N LEU A 476 -3.91 -8.86 5.02
CA LEU A 476 -3.94 -9.58 3.75
C LEU A 476 -5.39 -9.73 3.28
N LEU A 477 -5.75 -9.03 2.20
CA LEU A 477 -7.12 -8.95 1.70
C LEU A 477 -7.16 -9.49 0.27
N GLY A 478 -7.97 -10.52 0.01
CA GLY A 478 -8.06 -11.18 -1.29
C GLY A 478 -9.49 -11.50 -1.72
N ASN A 479 -9.61 -12.13 -2.89
CA ASN A 479 -10.88 -12.54 -3.52
C ASN A 479 -10.99 -14.07 -3.72
N ASN A 480 -10.36 -14.84 -2.83
CA ASN A 480 -10.38 -16.30 -2.68
C ASN A 480 -9.44 -17.12 -3.58
N TYR A 481 -8.63 -16.48 -4.42
CA TYR A 481 -7.68 -17.19 -5.30
C TYR A 481 -6.23 -17.15 -4.79
N GLN A 482 -6.01 -16.58 -3.61
CA GLN A 482 -4.69 -16.32 -3.06
C GLN A 482 -4.37 -17.23 -1.88
N ARG A 483 -3.08 -17.55 -1.76
CA ARG A 483 -2.51 -18.30 -0.65
C ARG A 483 -1.39 -17.49 -0.01
N ALA A 484 -1.38 -17.38 1.30
CA ALA A 484 -0.36 -16.68 2.07
C ALA A 484 0.36 -17.62 3.03
N SER A 485 1.69 -17.66 2.96
CA SER A 485 2.55 -18.39 3.89
C SER A 485 3.38 -17.43 4.71
N LEU A 486 3.22 -17.49 6.03
CA LEU A 486 3.94 -16.71 7.02
C LEU A 486 4.86 -17.64 7.79
N LEU A 487 6.17 -17.48 7.59
CA LEU A 487 7.19 -18.40 8.09
C LEU A 487 8.21 -17.66 8.93
N ASN A 488 8.37 -18.05 10.20
CA ASN A 488 9.43 -17.50 11.07
C ASN A 488 9.40 -15.97 11.17
N ASN A 489 8.21 -15.37 11.29
CA ASN A 489 8.07 -13.92 11.47
C ASN A 489 7.90 -13.54 12.94
N LEU A 490 8.39 -12.35 13.28
CA LEU A 490 8.19 -11.73 14.58
C LEU A 490 7.15 -10.61 14.48
N ILE A 491 6.06 -10.73 15.22
CA ILE A 491 5.03 -9.69 15.32
C ILE A 491 4.95 -9.30 16.80
N SER A 492 5.55 -8.16 17.15
CA SER A 492 5.71 -7.79 18.56
C SER A 492 5.49 -6.32 18.89
N GLN A 493 4.95 -6.04 20.07
CA GLN A 493 4.82 -4.69 20.64
C GLN A 493 4.02 -3.73 19.75
N ASN A 494 3.14 -4.24 18.89
CA ASN A 494 2.28 -3.40 18.06
C ASN A 494 1.09 -2.87 18.85
N TYR A 495 0.64 -1.66 18.53
CA TYR A 495 -0.42 -0.94 19.26
C TYR A 495 -1.51 -0.44 18.30
N ALA A 496 -2.49 -1.29 18.02
CA ALA A 496 -3.61 -1.05 17.11
C ALA A 496 -4.93 -0.90 17.86
N LEU A 497 -5.10 0.15 18.68
CA LEU A 497 -6.27 0.31 19.57
C LEU A 497 -7.64 0.19 18.86
N TYR A 498 -7.76 0.69 17.64
CA TYR A 498 -9.03 0.73 16.88
C TYR A 498 -9.17 -0.37 15.82
N TYR A 499 -8.17 -1.23 15.67
CA TYR A 499 -8.09 -2.23 14.61
C TYR A 499 -7.54 -3.56 15.12
N ASP A 500 -7.66 -4.62 14.35
CA ASP A 500 -6.99 -5.88 14.68
C ASP A 500 -5.50 -5.78 14.36
N THR A 501 -4.68 -6.53 15.10
CA THR A 501 -3.22 -6.56 14.87
C THR A 501 -2.92 -7.23 13.54
N VAL A 502 -3.55 -8.38 13.28
CA VAL A 502 -3.46 -9.12 12.01
C VAL A 502 -4.85 -9.42 11.46
N ILE A 503 -5.08 -9.08 10.19
CA ILE A 503 -6.34 -9.34 9.48
C ILE A 503 -6.05 -10.15 8.22
N MET A 504 -6.80 -11.22 8.02
CA MET A 504 -6.77 -12.00 6.79
C MET A 504 -8.18 -12.24 6.28
N ARG A 505 -8.45 -11.88 5.03
CA ARG A 505 -9.79 -11.97 4.45
C ARG A 505 -9.74 -12.50 3.02
N GLY A 506 -10.48 -13.57 2.74
CA GLY A 506 -10.59 -14.12 1.39
C GLY A 506 -9.27 -14.67 0.84
N ILE A 507 -8.39 -15.18 1.72
CA ILE A 507 -7.07 -15.74 1.37
C ILE A 507 -6.86 -17.01 2.20
N SER A 508 -6.32 -18.07 1.60
CA SER A 508 -5.89 -19.28 2.33
C SER A 508 -4.56 -19.02 3.03
N THR A 509 -4.41 -19.49 4.28
CA THR A 509 -3.30 -19.07 5.14
C THR A 509 -2.54 -20.24 5.71
N ASN A 510 -1.21 -20.14 5.72
CA ASN A 510 -0.31 -21.04 6.41
C ASN A 510 0.61 -20.24 7.33
N PHE A 511 0.47 -20.42 8.63
CA PHE A 511 1.35 -19.82 9.63
C PHE A 511 2.22 -20.90 10.25
N THR A 512 3.53 -20.76 10.12
CA THR A 512 4.49 -21.71 10.68
C THR A 512 5.58 -20.98 11.45
N ASN A 513 5.77 -21.33 12.72
CA ASN A 513 6.85 -20.78 13.56
C ASN A 513 6.83 -19.25 13.71
N ASN A 514 5.66 -18.61 13.75
CA ASN A 514 5.58 -17.17 14.00
C ASN A 514 5.45 -16.87 15.50
N LEU A 515 6.08 -15.78 15.94
CA LEU A 515 6.05 -15.32 17.33
C LEU A 515 5.21 -14.03 17.44
N PHE A 516 4.11 -14.12 18.20
CA PHE A 516 3.21 -13.01 18.52
C PHE A 516 3.41 -12.60 19.98
N LEU A 517 4.08 -11.46 20.19
CA LEU A 517 4.52 -11.03 21.52
C LEU A 517 4.03 -9.62 21.88
N ASN A 518 3.29 -9.50 22.99
CA ASN A 518 2.95 -8.20 23.59
C ASN A 518 2.28 -7.21 22.63
N ASN A 519 1.38 -7.69 21.77
CA ASN A 519 0.60 -6.84 20.87
C ASN A 519 -0.70 -6.40 21.54
N THR A 520 -1.17 -5.20 21.22
CA THR A 520 -2.46 -4.68 21.66
C THR A 520 -3.30 -4.35 20.44
N GLY A 521 -4.51 -4.91 20.35
CA GLY A 521 -5.47 -4.57 19.28
C GLY A 521 -6.87 -5.07 19.59
N LEU A 522 -7.83 -4.84 18.68
CA LEU A 522 -9.18 -5.39 18.83
C LEU A 522 -9.14 -6.92 19.00
N HIS A 523 -8.50 -7.59 18.05
CA HIS A 523 -8.05 -8.98 18.16
C HIS A 523 -6.56 -9.09 17.78
N THR A 524 -5.89 -10.15 18.24
CA THR A 524 -4.50 -10.43 17.80
C THR A 524 -4.52 -10.95 16.36
N ILE A 525 -5.43 -11.88 16.06
CA ILE A 525 -5.66 -12.40 14.70
C ILE A 525 -7.17 -12.42 14.41
N ASP A 526 -7.57 -11.82 13.30
CA ASP A 526 -8.90 -11.97 12.70
C ASP A 526 -8.79 -12.65 11.33
N ILE A 527 -9.48 -13.79 11.18
CA ILE A 527 -9.58 -14.52 9.92
C ILE A 527 -11.01 -14.49 9.44
N GLN A 528 -11.21 -13.86 8.28
CA GLN A 528 -12.49 -13.74 7.64
C GLN A 528 -12.59 -14.64 6.42
N GLY A 529 -13.76 -15.30 6.35
CA GLY A 529 -13.97 -16.54 5.63
C GLY A 529 -13.67 -16.52 4.15
N TYR A 530 -13.49 -17.75 3.70
CA TYR A 530 -13.09 -18.16 2.37
C TYR A 530 -14.26 -18.90 1.74
N THR A 531 -14.62 -18.57 0.49
CA THR A 531 -15.78 -19.19 -0.18
C THR A 531 -15.67 -20.71 -0.26
N SER A 532 -16.81 -21.42 -0.21
CA SER A 532 -16.95 -22.88 -0.25
C SER A 532 -16.40 -23.60 -1.50
N LEU A 533 -15.82 -22.86 -2.46
CA LEU A 533 -15.34 -23.38 -3.75
C LEU A 533 -13.88 -23.82 -3.72
N SER A 534 -13.15 -23.59 -2.63
CA SER A 534 -11.76 -24.01 -2.55
C SER A 534 -11.52 -25.00 -1.41
N THR A 535 -10.76 -26.04 -1.76
CA THR A 535 -10.41 -27.19 -0.94
C THR A 535 -9.27 -26.92 0.04
N GLU A 536 -8.74 -25.69 0.05
CA GLU A 536 -7.55 -25.34 0.84
C GLU A 536 -7.92 -25.00 2.29
N SER A 537 -7.33 -25.73 3.25
CA SER A 537 -7.45 -25.49 4.69
C SER A 537 -6.53 -24.36 5.15
N HIS A 538 -6.91 -23.70 6.24
CA HIS A 538 -6.02 -22.81 6.98
C HIS A 538 -5.16 -23.66 7.92
N ASN A 539 -3.84 -23.46 7.88
CA ASN A 539 -2.89 -24.21 8.69
C ASN A 539 -2.14 -23.27 9.63
N PHE A 540 -2.10 -23.61 10.91
CA PHE A 540 -1.38 -22.88 11.94
C PHE A 540 -0.55 -23.89 12.74
N PHE A 541 0.76 -23.92 12.49
CA PHE A 541 1.66 -24.89 13.08
C PHE A 541 2.77 -24.21 13.89
N ASN A 542 2.94 -24.64 15.15
CA ASN A 542 4.02 -24.21 16.04
C ASN A 542 4.19 -22.68 16.14
N ASN A 543 3.08 -21.94 16.21
CA ASN A 543 3.09 -20.50 16.47
C ASN A 543 2.97 -20.23 17.97
N TRP A 544 3.55 -19.12 18.42
CA TRP A 544 3.61 -18.74 19.83
C TRP A 544 2.85 -17.45 20.08
N PHE A 545 1.85 -17.52 20.96
CA PHE A 545 1.09 -16.35 21.42
C PHE A 545 1.42 -16.05 22.88
N TYR A 546 2.08 -14.91 23.12
CA TYR A 546 2.55 -14.53 24.45
C TYR A 546 2.23 -13.07 24.78
N ASP A 547 1.62 -12.82 25.94
CA ASP A 547 1.37 -11.49 26.50
C ASP A 547 0.59 -10.50 25.60
N ASN A 548 -0.18 -10.99 24.63
CA ASN A 548 -1.04 -10.15 23.79
C ASN A 548 -2.29 -9.69 24.56
N ILE A 549 -2.78 -8.50 24.20
CA ILE A 549 -3.97 -7.87 24.77
C ILE A 549 -4.97 -7.66 23.62
N ALA A 550 -6.04 -8.46 23.64
CA ALA A 550 -7.18 -8.26 22.77
C ALA A 550 -8.25 -7.40 23.49
N LEU A 551 -8.87 -6.45 22.78
CA LEU A 551 -9.88 -5.51 23.34
C LEU A 551 -11.33 -5.94 23.09
N GLY A 552 -11.58 -6.61 21.96
CA GLY A 552 -12.86 -7.19 21.60
C GLY A 552 -13.85 -6.19 21.01
N HIS A 553 -14.89 -6.70 20.34
CA HIS A 553 -15.94 -5.86 19.75
C HIS A 553 -16.78 -5.13 20.81
N GLY A 554 -17.03 -3.83 20.59
CA GLY A 554 -17.92 -3.02 21.45
C GLY A 554 -17.24 -2.29 22.62
N HIS A 555 -15.93 -2.48 22.82
CA HIS A 555 -15.12 -1.74 23.80
C HIS A 555 -14.20 -0.70 23.14
N GLN A 556 -14.59 -0.20 21.96
CA GLN A 556 -13.98 1.00 21.37
C GLN A 556 -14.19 2.14 22.36
N TYR A 557 -13.10 2.52 23.02
CA TYR A 557 -12.90 3.62 23.96
C TYR A 557 -14.11 4.56 24.14
N LEU A 558 -14.71 4.61 25.34
CA LEU A 558 -15.43 5.82 25.78
C LEU A 558 -14.36 6.78 26.29
N GLU A 559 -14.08 7.85 25.56
CA GLU A 559 -13.14 8.88 26.01
C GLU A 559 -13.75 9.63 27.21
N ASP A 560 -13.11 9.53 28.38
CA ASP A 560 -13.44 10.35 29.55
C ASP A 560 -12.98 11.80 29.34
N TYR A 561 -13.88 12.76 29.55
CA TYR A 561 -13.72 14.16 29.15
C TYR A 561 -13.03 15.05 30.20
N GLY A 562 -12.05 15.88 29.77
CA GLY A 562 -11.46 16.98 30.56
C GLY A 562 -10.03 17.36 30.14
N PHE A 563 -9.50 18.50 30.62
CA PHE A 563 -8.07 18.84 30.48
C PHE A 563 -7.23 17.78 31.19
N GLN A 564 -6.59 16.90 30.42
CA GLN A 564 -5.71 15.87 30.96
C GLN A 564 -4.31 16.46 31.13
N PRO A 565 -3.74 16.50 32.36
CA PRO A 565 -2.34 16.83 32.54
C PRO A 565 -1.48 15.77 31.83
N ASN A 566 -0.31 16.19 31.33
CA ASN A 566 0.59 15.45 30.42
C ASN A 566 1.04 14.03 30.84
N ASN A 567 0.55 13.44 31.94
CA ASN A 567 0.95 12.13 32.45
C ASN A 567 -0.20 11.38 33.14
N LEU A 568 -1.30 11.08 32.43
CA LEU A 568 -2.26 10.07 32.91
C LEU A 568 -1.88 8.70 32.33
N ASN A 569 -1.50 7.80 33.22
CA ASN A 569 -1.21 6.41 32.91
C ASN A 569 -2.50 5.71 32.43
N ASP A 570 -2.42 5.08 31.27
CA ASP A 570 -3.50 4.31 30.62
C ASP A 570 -4.06 3.22 31.56
N GLU A 571 -5.38 3.21 31.81
CA GLU A 571 -6.05 2.15 32.57
C GLU A 571 -5.88 0.76 31.92
N PHE A 572 -5.70 0.69 30.59
CA PHE A 572 -5.39 -0.55 29.90
C PHE A 572 -3.99 -1.08 30.23
N ALA A 573 -3.01 -0.20 30.44
CA ALA A 573 -1.67 -0.61 30.87
C ALA A 573 -1.68 -1.28 32.26
N ARG A 574 -2.74 -1.07 33.06
CA ARG A 574 -2.94 -1.75 34.36
C ARG A 574 -3.71 -3.06 34.26
N ARG A 575 -4.30 -3.40 33.11
CA ARG A 575 -5.07 -4.65 32.99
C ARG A 575 -4.12 -5.85 33.12
N PRO A 576 -4.45 -6.85 33.96
CA PRO A 576 -3.70 -8.08 33.98
C PRO A 576 -3.79 -8.71 32.58
N LYS A 577 -2.64 -8.96 31.94
CA LYS A 577 -2.52 -9.54 30.60
C LYS A 577 -3.14 -10.96 30.43
N ARG A 578 -3.86 -11.47 31.45
CA ARG A 578 -4.35 -12.85 31.57
C ARG A 578 -5.84 -12.98 31.92
N GLN A 579 -6.62 -11.91 31.95
CA GLN A 579 -8.05 -12.03 32.26
C GLN A 579 -8.87 -12.45 31.03
N VAL A 580 -9.22 -13.75 30.98
CA VAL A 580 -10.37 -14.25 30.21
C VAL A 580 -11.62 -13.89 31.03
N LEU A 581 -12.41 -12.92 30.56
CA LEU A 581 -13.62 -12.48 31.24
C LEU A 581 -14.79 -13.46 31.01
N ASP A 582 -15.77 -13.42 31.90
CA ASP A 582 -17.04 -14.15 31.85
C ASP A 582 -18.09 -13.40 30.99
N GLN A 583 -19.15 -14.12 30.60
CA GLN A 583 -20.12 -14.01 29.50
C GLN A 583 -20.85 -12.67 29.18
N ARG A 584 -20.32 -11.49 29.52
CA ARG A 584 -20.82 -10.20 28.96
C ARG A 584 -19.67 -9.21 28.75
N GLY A 585 -18.92 -9.38 27.65
CA GLY A 585 -17.89 -8.43 27.22
C GLY A 585 -16.46 -8.96 27.25
N VAL A 586 -16.22 -10.11 26.61
CA VAL A 586 -14.91 -10.81 26.61
C VAL A 586 -14.22 -10.64 25.27
N SER A 587 -12.92 -10.35 25.29
CA SER A 587 -12.07 -10.33 24.10
C SER A 587 -11.29 -11.62 23.93
N PHE A 588 -11.01 -11.98 22.68
CA PHE A 588 -10.35 -13.22 22.26
C PHE A 588 -9.07 -12.86 21.48
N ASP A 589 -7.98 -13.59 21.70
CA ASP A 589 -6.76 -13.41 20.91
C ASP A 589 -7.01 -13.72 19.43
N TRP A 590 -7.87 -14.71 19.14
CA TRP A 590 -8.20 -15.11 17.78
C TRP A 590 -9.70 -15.16 17.54
N TRP A 591 -10.13 -14.47 16.49
CA TRP A 591 -11.49 -14.45 15.99
C TRP A 591 -11.60 -14.99 14.55
N THR A 592 -12.64 -15.79 14.26
CA THR A 592 -12.81 -16.43 12.94
C THR A 592 -14.21 -16.25 12.37
N HIS A 593 -14.36 -15.79 11.14
CA HIS A 593 -15.65 -15.56 10.50
C HIS A 593 -15.82 -16.40 9.23
N ILE A 594 -17.05 -16.79 8.91
CA ILE A 594 -17.38 -17.44 7.62
C ILE A 594 -17.59 -16.40 6.48
N GLY A 595 -17.42 -15.10 6.77
CA GLY A 595 -17.57 -14.00 5.80
C GLY A 595 -18.93 -13.29 5.94
N ALA A 596 -19.24 -12.36 5.04
CA ALA A 596 -20.43 -11.49 5.16
C ALA A 596 -21.77 -12.20 4.85
N GLU A 597 -21.76 -13.37 4.21
CA GLU A 597 -22.96 -14.14 3.82
C GLU A 597 -23.38 -15.20 4.87
N THR A 598 -23.09 -14.95 6.16
CA THR A 598 -23.33 -15.87 7.29
C THR A 598 -24.77 -16.42 7.39
N GLN A 599 -25.75 -15.73 6.82
CA GLN A 599 -27.15 -16.11 6.92
C GLN A 599 -27.55 -17.26 5.97
N ARG A 600 -26.76 -17.53 4.92
CA ARG A 600 -27.19 -18.45 3.84
C ARG A 600 -26.69 -19.90 4.00
N TYR A 601 -25.58 -20.12 4.72
CA TYR A 601 -24.88 -21.41 4.77
C TYR A 601 -24.73 -21.93 6.20
N ARG A 602 -25.84 -22.20 6.89
CA ARG A 602 -25.85 -22.82 8.23
C ARG A 602 -25.44 -24.32 8.25
N SER A 603 -25.29 -24.97 7.09
CA SER A 603 -25.16 -26.44 7.00
C SER A 603 -24.01 -26.98 6.14
N THR A 604 -23.17 -26.13 5.54
CA THR A 604 -22.08 -26.58 4.63
C THR A 604 -20.78 -25.81 4.86
N VAL A 605 -20.25 -25.86 6.09
CA VAL A 605 -18.94 -25.29 6.42
C VAL A 605 -17.89 -26.41 6.37
N PHE A 606 -17.15 -26.50 5.26
CA PHE A 606 -16.11 -27.52 5.05
C PHE A 606 -14.70 -27.08 5.47
N ALA A 607 -14.51 -25.81 5.84
CA ALA A 607 -13.21 -25.29 6.26
C ALA A 607 -13.02 -25.49 7.77
N VAL A 608 -12.06 -26.33 8.14
CA VAL A 608 -11.56 -26.46 9.52
C VAL A 608 -10.16 -25.86 9.54
N ILE A 609 -9.86 -25.07 10.57
CA ILE A 609 -8.51 -24.55 10.80
C ILE A 609 -7.76 -25.54 11.66
N ASP A 610 -6.65 -26.09 11.16
CA ASP A 610 -5.75 -26.91 11.98
C ASP A 610 -4.82 -25.98 12.75
N ALA A 611 -5.01 -25.92 14.06
CA ALA A 611 -4.22 -25.11 14.98
C ALA A 611 -3.59 -25.97 16.10
N ARG A 612 -3.43 -27.27 15.84
CA ARG A 612 -2.73 -28.19 16.73
C ARG A 612 -1.26 -27.77 16.85
N GLU A 613 -0.66 -28.06 18.01
CA GLU A 613 0.74 -27.74 18.29
C GLU A 613 1.06 -26.23 18.35
N ASN A 614 0.08 -25.34 18.47
CA ASN A 614 0.31 -23.93 18.81
C ASN A 614 0.32 -23.70 20.32
N TYR A 615 1.12 -22.73 20.76
CA TYR A 615 1.20 -22.33 22.16
C TYR A 615 0.32 -21.11 22.42
N TRP A 616 -0.67 -21.26 23.32
CA TRP A 616 -1.71 -20.26 23.59
C TRP A 616 -1.50 -19.47 24.89
N GLY A 617 -0.42 -19.73 25.61
CA GLY A 617 -0.10 -19.08 26.89
C GLY A 617 -0.12 -20.04 28.08
N TYR A 618 0.20 -19.50 29.26
CA TYR A 618 0.32 -20.26 30.50
C TYR A 618 -0.89 -20.07 31.44
N PRO A 619 -1.40 -21.13 32.09
CA PRO A 619 -1.03 -22.54 31.90
C PRO A 619 -1.55 -23.09 30.56
N GLY A 620 -0.87 -24.06 29.96
CA GLY A 620 -1.17 -24.61 28.63
C GLY A 620 -2.43 -25.47 28.54
N THR A 621 -3.52 -25.11 29.22
CA THR A 621 -4.71 -25.94 29.34
C THR A 621 -5.71 -25.70 28.21
N ILE A 622 -6.59 -26.69 27.99
CA ILE A 622 -7.69 -26.59 27.01
C ILE A 622 -8.56 -25.37 27.30
N GLY A 623 -8.80 -25.07 28.58
CA GLY A 623 -9.57 -23.91 29.01
C GLY A 623 -8.95 -22.56 28.63
N VAL A 624 -7.61 -22.46 28.65
CA VAL A 624 -6.91 -21.23 28.22
C VAL A 624 -6.98 -21.07 26.72
N ALA A 625 -6.78 -22.15 25.95
CA ALA A 625 -6.94 -22.11 24.50
C ALA A 625 -8.39 -21.78 24.10
N SER A 626 -9.39 -22.46 24.67
CA SER A 626 -10.81 -22.22 24.38
C SER A 626 -11.27 -20.82 24.83
N GLY A 627 -10.66 -20.24 25.85
CA GLY A 627 -10.95 -18.87 26.29
C GLY A 627 -10.37 -17.79 25.38
N LYS A 628 -9.36 -18.13 24.56
CA LYS A 628 -8.66 -17.21 23.66
C LYS A 628 -9.09 -17.31 22.21
N ILE A 629 -9.81 -18.35 21.84
CA ILE A 629 -10.26 -18.63 20.48
C ILE A 629 -11.77 -18.49 20.44
N ARG A 630 -12.28 -17.70 19.48
CA ARG A 630 -13.71 -17.72 19.12
C ARG A 630 -13.92 -18.48 17.82
N ASP A 631 -14.65 -19.59 17.89
CA ASP A 631 -14.78 -20.52 16.76
C ASP A 631 -16.21 -21.06 16.55
N GLY A 632 -16.34 -21.99 15.60
CA GLY A 632 -17.59 -22.66 15.25
C GLY A 632 -18.27 -23.43 16.40
N ALA A 633 -17.54 -23.80 17.47
CA ALA A 633 -18.13 -24.44 18.65
C ALA A 633 -18.89 -23.44 19.53
N ASP A 634 -18.45 -22.17 19.55
CA ASP A 634 -19.16 -21.08 20.23
C ASP A 634 -20.39 -20.60 19.46
N TYR A 635 -20.21 -20.39 18.16
CA TYR A 635 -21.22 -19.84 17.27
C TYR A 635 -21.16 -20.51 15.90
N GLY A 636 -22.26 -21.11 15.46
CA GLY A 636 -22.32 -21.85 14.18
C GLY A 636 -22.10 -21.02 12.90
N TYR A 637 -21.84 -19.72 12.99
CA TYR A 637 -21.46 -18.84 11.87
C TYR A 637 -19.96 -18.49 11.84
N LEU A 638 -19.17 -19.05 12.76
CA LEU A 638 -17.72 -18.93 12.82
C LEU A 638 -17.05 -20.22 12.29
N ILE A 639 -15.77 -20.13 11.91
CA ILE A 639 -15.02 -21.28 11.39
C ILE A 639 -14.62 -22.17 12.57
N ARG A 640 -14.71 -23.50 12.43
CA ARG A 640 -14.26 -24.42 13.48
C ARG A 640 -12.72 -24.46 13.53
N VAL A 641 -12.16 -24.42 14.74
CA VAL A 641 -10.71 -24.47 14.97
C VAL A 641 -10.36 -25.76 15.73
N GLU A 642 -9.48 -26.57 15.16
CA GLU A 642 -8.91 -27.75 15.81
C GLU A 642 -7.62 -27.36 16.54
N TYR A 643 -7.73 -27.09 17.84
CA TYR A 643 -6.59 -26.73 18.70
C TYR A 643 -6.18 -27.84 19.68
N GLN A 644 -6.80 -29.03 19.59
CA GLN A 644 -6.50 -30.18 20.45
C GLN A 644 -5.64 -31.23 19.73
N PRO A 645 -4.55 -31.72 20.34
CA PRO A 645 -4.12 -31.45 21.72
C PRO A 645 -3.52 -30.04 21.89
N VAL A 646 -3.86 -29.39 22.99
CA VAL A 646 -3.16 -28.18 23.42
C VAL A 646 -1.82 -28.57 24.02
N LEU A 647 -0.82 -27.71 23.89
CA LEU A 647 0.48 -27.92 24.49
C LEU A 647 0.39 -27.67 26.00
N GLU A 648 0.16 -28.75 26.77
CA GLU A 648 -0.13 -28.74 28.23
C GLU A 648 0.99 -28.15 29.10
N SER A 649 2.23 -28.22 28.62
CA SER A 649 3.39 -27.72 29.36
C SER A 649 4.46 -27.18 28.42
N ASN A 650 5.14 -26.15 28.91
CA ASN A 650 6.30 -25.52 28.28
C ASN A 650 7.51 -26.48 28.16
N THR A 651 7.50 -27.66 28.82
CA THR A 651 8.68 -28.52 29.00
C THR A 651 9.11 -29.34 27.78
N SER A 652 8.26 -29.49 26.76
CA SER A 652 8.63 -30.20 25.52
C SER A 652 9.01 -29.27 24.35
N LEU A 653 8.80 -27.95 24.51
CA LEU A 653 8.98 -26.94 23.46
C LEU A 653 9.85 -25.76 23.87
N ILE A 654 10.06 -25.55 25.17
CA ILE A 654 11.23 -24.81 25.63
C ILE A 654 12.45 -25.73 25.46
N ASP A 655 13.45 -25.25 24.75
CA ASP A 655 14.78 -25.81 24.83
C ASP A 655 15.41 -25.40 26.17
N GLY A 656 15.16 -26.17 27.24
CA GLY A 656 15.63 -25.87 28.60
C GLY A 656 14.70 -24.95 29.42
N ASP A 657 15.22 -23.80 29.88
CA ASP A 657 14.52 -22.80 30.74
C ASP A 657 14.15 -21.50 29.98
N CYS A 658 14.24 -21.51 28.65
CA CYS A 658 14.03 -20.33 27.81
C CYS A 658 12.56 -19.92 27.61
N PRO A 659 12.26 -18.64 27.36
CA PRO A 659 10.91 -18.23 26.99
C PRO A 659 10.42 -18.89 25.69
N ALA A 660 9.10 -18.97 25.49
CA ALA A 660 8.53 -19.54 24.27
C ALA A 660 9.02 -18.80 23.00
N GLY A 661 9.41 -19.54 21.97
CA GLY A 661 10.02 -19.01 20.74
C GLY A 661 11.54 -18.77 20.83
N TRP A 662 12.13 -18.85 22.03
CA TRP A 662 13.58 -18.82 22.25
C TRP A 662 14.14 -20.23 22.33
N PHE A 663 15.41 -20.40 21.97
CA PHE A 663 16.11 -21.67 22.07
C PHE A 663 17.37 -21.54 22.92
N ALA A 664 17.67 -22.53 23.74
CA ALA A 664 18.92 -22.58 24.48
C ALA A 664 20.09 -22.93 23.56
N ALA A 665 21.27 -22.38 23.83
CA ALA A 665 22.52 -22.91 23.31
C ALA A 665 23.61 -22.76 24.38
N GLY A 666 24.52 -23.74 24.44
CA GLY A 666 25.52 -23.82 25.50
C GLY A 666 25.75 -25.25 25.98
N PHE A 667 26.82 -25.43 26.74
CA PHE A 667 27.24 -26.72 27.28
C PHE A 667 26.95 -26.80 28.79
N ASP A 668 26.49 -27.97 29.23
CA ASP A 668 26.26 -28.32 30.64
C ASP A 668 25.42 -27.28 31.42
N GLU A 669 25.99 -26.67 32.47
CA GLU A 669 25.32 -25.72 33.37
C GLU A 669 25.20 -24.30 32.79
N PHE A 670 25.87 -23.97 31.68
CA PHE A 670 25.91 -22.63 31.11
C PHE A 670 25.09 -22.54 29.81
N LYS A 671 23.79 -22.74 29.91
CA LYS A 671 22.85 -22.55 28.80
C LYS A 671 22.33 -21.11 28.78
N SER A 672 22.40 -20.46 27.63
CA SER A 672 21.83 -19.13 27.41
C SER A 672 20.71 -19.21 26.38
N CYS A 673 19.71 -18.35 26.50
CA CYS A 673 18.59 -18.29 25.57
C CYS A 673 18.89 -17.35 24.41
N PHE A 674 18.58 -17.81 23.20
CA PHE A 674 18.77 -17.06 21.96
C PHE A 674 17.46 -16.98 21.19
N LEU A 675 17.24 -15.83 20.55
CA LEU A 675 16.16 -15.60 19.60
C LEU A 675 16.80 -15.24 18.25
N PHE A 676 16.38 -15.92 17.19
CA PHE A 676 16.82 -15.59 15.84
C PHE A 676 15.79 -14.69 15.17
N ILE A 677 16.24 -13.54 14.66
CA ILE A 677 15.43 -12.61 13.89
C ILE A 677 16.15 -12.37 12.57
N GLY A 678 15.54 -12.79 11.46
CA GLY A 678 16.14 -12.69 10.13
C GLY A 678 15.98 -11.33 9.44
N ALA A 679 15.41 -10.34 10.13
CA ALA A 679 15.12 -9.03 9.57
C ALA A 679 16.37 -8.15 9.44
N SER A 680 16.48 -7.43 8.32
CA SER A 680 17.56 -6.49 8.03
C SER A 680 17.42 -5.22 8.86
N ALA A 681 18.43 -4.93 9.68
CA ALA A 681 18.47 -3.77 10.56
C ALA A 681 19.89 -3.18 10.59
N THR A 682 19.99 -1.89 10.91
CA THR A 682 21.28 -1.28 11.27
C THR A 682 21.73 -1.81 12.64
N TYR A 683 23.03 -1.86 12.90
CA TYR A 683 23.56 -2.31 14.20
C TYR A 683 22.95 -1.53 15.37
N SER A 684 22.83 -0.20 15.25
CA SER A 684 22.21 0.66 16.27
C SER A 684 20.73 0.33 16.50
N SER A 685 19.98 0.05 15.43
CA SER A 685 18.57 -0.34 15.53
C SER A 685 18.43 -1.73 16.17
N ALA A 686 19.28 -2.68 15.82
CA ALA A 686 19.29 -4.01 16.43
C ALA A 686 19.60 -3.98 17.93
N VAL A 687 20.58 -3.18 18.36
CA VAL A 687 20.90 -2.98 19.79
C VAL A 687 19.70 -2.41 20.52
N LYS A 688 19.12 -1.32 20.02
CA LYS A 688 17.95 -0.69 20.62
C LYS A 688 16.77 -1.67 20.70
N PHE A 689 16.51 -2.41 19.62
CA PHE A 689 15.45 -3.42 19.60
C PHE A 689 15.64 -4.48 20.68
N CYS A 690 16.86 -5.00 20.85
CA CYS A 690 17.18 -5.97 21.89
C CYS A 690 17.00 -5.40 23.29
N GLU A 691 17.51 -4.19 23.55
CA GLU A 691 17.37 -3.52 24.86
C GLU A 691 15.89 -3.36 25.23
N GLU A 692 15.03 -3.04 24.27
CA GLU A 692 13.62 -2.82 24.54
C GLU A 692 12.78 -4.11 24.68
N ILE A 693 13.36 -5.29 24.48
CA ILE A 693 12.76 -6.60 24.81
C ILE A 693 13.46 -7.25 26.02
N ASP A 694 14.18 -6.45 26.82
CA ASP A 694 15.00 -6.90 27.95
C ASP A 694 16.07 -7.94 27.55
N ALA A 695 16.63 -7.79 26.35
CA ALA A 695 17.68 -8.63 25.80
C ALA A 695 18.91 -7.80 25.36
N PHE A 696 19.95 -8.47 24.90
CA PHE A 696 21.13 -7.82 24.33
C PHE A 696 21.57 -8.55 23.06
N VAL A 697 22.16 -7.81 22.12
CA VAL A 697 22.75 -8.41 20.92
C VAL A 697 23.97 -9.24 21.33
N PRO A 698 24.00 -10.56 21.06
CA PRO A 698 25.09 -11.40 21.50
C PRO A 698 26.37 -11.14 20.68
N PHE A 699 27.47 -10.88 21.38
CA PHE A 699 28.81 -10.84 20.78
C PHE A 699 29.50 -12.20 20.91
N LEU A 700 29.60 -12.92 19.80
CA LEU A 700 30.30 -14.21 19.75
C LEU A 700 31.71 -14.00 19.18
N ARG A 701 32.73 -14.47 19.91
CA ARG A 701 34.11 -14.50 19.40
C ARG A 701 34.25 -15.59 18.34
N ALA A 702 35.26 -15.47 17.48
CA ALA A 702 35.49 -16.42 16.39
C ALA A 702 35.79 -17.87 16.87
N ASP A 703 36.27 -18.01 18.10
CA ASP A 703 36.59 -19.26 18.79
C ASP A 703 35.47 -19.79 19.70
N ASP A 704 34.32 -19.11 19.78
CA ASP A 704 33.20 -19.55 20.64
C ASP A 704 32.61 -20.88 20.14
N ALA A 705 32.62 -21.89 21.01
CA ALA A 705 32.13 -23.23 20.72
C ALA A 705 30.63 -23.27 20.37
N ARG A 706 29.83 -22.32 20.88
CA ARG A 706 28.38 -22.20 20.62
C ARG A 706 28.09 -21.81 19.17
N ARG A 707 29.04 -21.22 18.46
CA ARG A 707 28.84 -20.74 17.08
C ARG A 707 28.36 -21.83 16.14
N LYS A 708 28.91 -23.04 16.25
CA LYS A 708 28.52 -24.18 15.37
C LYS A 708 27.08 -24.64 15.65
N GLU A 709 26.70 -24.68 16.93
CA GLU A 709 25.35 -25.07 17.35
C GLU A 709 24.32 -24.02 16.90
N LEU A 710 24.60 -22.74 17.16
CA LEU A 710 23.75 -21.63 16.74
C LEU A 710 23.59 -21.58 15.22
N ALA A 711 24.69 -21.72 14.47
CA ALA A 711 24.63 -21.74 13.00
C ALA A 711 23.75 -22.89 12.48
N LYS A 712 23.85 -24.09 13.07
CA LYS A 712 23.01 -25.24 12.70
C LYS A 712 21.52 -24.99 12.99
N LYS A 713 21.21 -24.38 14.14
CA LYS A 713 19.82 -24.02 14.49
C LYS A 713 19.27 -22.96 13.54
N VAL A 714 20.02 -21.89 13.29
CA VAL A 714 19.65 -20.84 12.33
C VAL A 714 19.46 -21.40 10.93
N GLU A 715 20.35 -22.28 10.47
CA GLU A 715 20.24 -22.96 9.17
C GLU A 715 18.98 -23.84 9.09
N THR A 716 18.60 -24.50 10.19
CA THR A 716 17.39 -25.33 10.26
C THR A 716 16.13 -24.47 10.16
N ILE A 717 16.10 -23.32 10.85
CA ILE A 717 15.01 -22.34 10.78
C ILE A 717 14.92 -21.74 9.38
N ALA A 718 16.06 -21.33 8.81
CA ALA A 718 16.14 -20.70 7.49
C ALA A 718 15.85 -21.65 6.31
N LYS A 719 16.06 -22.96 6.47
CA LYS A 719 15.79 -23.97 5.43
C LYS A 719 14.39 -24.59 5.49
N MET A 720 13.50 -24.08 6.35
CA MET A 720 12.13 -24.58 6.42
C MET A 720 11.45 -24.45 5.05
N PRO A 721 11.07 -25.57 4.41
CA PRO A 721 10.55 -25.54 3.06
C PRO A 721 9.19 -24.86 3.03
N THR A 722 9.00 -23.98 2.06
CA THR A 722 7.66 -23.56 1.64
C THR A 722 6.93 -24.76 1.02
N VAL A 723 5.61 -24.83 1.17
CA VAL A 723 4.77 -25.87 0.53
C VAL A 723 4.95 -25.90 -1.00
N ASP A 724 5.38 -24.78 -1.59
CA ASP A 724 5.55 -24.59 -3.03
C ASP A 724 6.98 -24.81 -3.56
N GLY A 725 7.92 -25.22 -2.69
CA GLY A 725 9.32 -25.44 -3.07
C GLY A 725 10.06 -24.12 -3.32
N ASP A 726 11.09 -23.85 -2.53
CA ASP A 726 11.97 -22.69 -2.71
C ASP A 726 12.78 -22.83 -4.01
N ARG A 727 12.23 -22.38 -5.15
CA ARG A 727 12.95 -22.30 -6.44
C ARG A 727 14.10 -21.27 -6.45
N TYR A 728 14.32 -20.53 -5.36
CA TYR A 728 15.40 -19.55 -5.24
C TYR A 728 16.14 -19.77 -3.93
N SER A 729 17.45 -20.04 -4.02
CA SER A 729 18.31 -20.26 -2.87
C SER A 729 18.38 -19.00 -1.99
N SER A 730 18.40 -19.22 -0.68
CA SER A 730 18.47 -18.20 0.36
C SER A 730 19.73 -17.32 0.32
N PHE A 731 20.72 -17.67 -0.50
CA PHE A 731 21.94 -16.90 -0.74
C PHE A 731 21.99 -16.47 -2.21
N PRO A 732 22.36 -15.21 -2.52
CA PRO A 732 22.81 -14.88 -3.86
C PRO A 732 23.96 -15.83 -4.18
N VAL A 733 23.84 -16.60 -5.27
CA VAL A 733 24.99 -17.30 -5.83
C VAL A 733 26.06 -16.22 -6.03
N ARG A 734 27.17 -16.30 -5.29
CA ARG A 734 28.36 -15.53 -5.61
C ARG A 734 28.69 -15.89 -7.05
N SER A 735 28.45 -14.95 -7.96
CA SER A 735 29.13 -14.94 -9.24
C SER A 735 30.58 -14.59 -8.93
N ASP A 736 31.38 -15.62 -8.66
CA ASP A 736 32.83 -15.53 -8.86
C ASP A 736 33.12 -15.33 -10.36
#